data_AF-A0A1Z5LF16-F1
#
_entry.id   AF-A0A1Z5LF16-F1
#
_cell.length_a   1.000
_cell.length_b   1.000
_cell.length_c   1.000
_cell.angle_alpha   90.00
_cell.angle_beta   90.00
_cell.angle_gamma   90.00
#
_symmetry.space_group_name_H-M   'P 1'
#
loop_
_entity.id
_entity.type
_entity.pdbx_description
1 polymer ?
#
loop_
_entity_poly.entity_id
_entity_poly.type
_entity_poly.pdbx_seq_one_letter_code
_entity_poly.pdbx_strand_id
1 'polypeptide(L)'
;MYVVRNILGHCASSELEVRGKRFNCVQKNLLESWGTIMTVLEVLEEKQPHAVKPALAKFCTLLEHYNPSEQIHITWILTIFHRMFLHESRTVVKWALVKFMNTESVVKLTLKENENEFLCGSLVDVLNKPGLFAREEGEPLGSPVMLAKCLLDFLQFCEAQLAADHFGAFLLDLLAAVAKQTWNGVSLVYVSYALSHLQAVPILNGSMLRSIGNMLTNIQRFQEPILRAAVQCYWLDISLRLIDPGRVTFDELSAFLSVFKQDDTLRRGTLQWSRTARKIGELNNVQAVDFVRESIQEIVNCDADWTKQGISRVARMAVMLHDCGVVADLSQWKELLGEAVGILSSAARRPYLSLNRRQAAIALFLALQDEATSLLNDSFQCELIDLLCPWAEEMYEHVYSSAFVPLTNINDFQASVACFRFLDVISTRPVFKHFLYTLVKEGLHRCIILLEENSVGNTLSAWRFLSWTVKHFPEKKLEVKKIVMTVIVSGALGQPLERPSEWNIQDPISKAQWVAIETSIMELMWGTIERTAICEMHSEVVIAKALETLQISTQESSLQVLKAIASVTSKLKEGTDDLLLLRCFEMCWQTCKDLKKSSLFRPGIETFVAIAFQPQFLRFTLKAHLMQIAADIQELGEAVPGVFNILMKNLLSIWRDPDNQDLLEDCSTTLIKALTYGVIYRKDQRCVFETEAFIASQGDTLAVNQLLNSEHRVDAEVRIRAITFLVHLNPAAHRGLAAQLCQALLAYDKEVSSVRKRYFGNSSVHRTKNRIWQAILCLQHLLHEEAAGNLLEAVYTSLADESQQPSVRTLLEFTAVRILLRYHQLHVTLIPAMQKASDKRVGSICSFVAIIVHLCASLGQEHVETLLLKFLPELLPWSMGQHFNARVYAQVALSMAARWSTQFAFEKVQEIYCSVFLVATVEHGAAFQCQGLCPGCSVHGCSMEHTVCV
;
A
#
# COMPACT_ATOMS: atom_id res chain seq x y z
N MET A 1 -25.32 -6.71 40.29
CA MET A 1 -26.58 -5.95 40.07
C MET A 1 -27.67 -6.31 41.07
N TYR A 2 -28.13 -7.56 41.13
CA TYR A 2 -29.19 -8.01 42.05
C TYR A 2 -29.03 -7.53 43.51
N VAL A 3 -27.86 -7.77 44.11
CA VAL A 3 -27.56 -7.35 45.49
C VAL A 3 -27.65 -5.83 45.66
N VAL A 4 -27.13 -5.06 44.70
CA VAL A 4 -27.12 -3.59 44.77
C VAL A 4 -28.55 -3.04 44.63
N ARG A 5 -29.39 -3.63 43.78
CA ARG A 5 -30.81 -3.24 43.67
C ARG A 5 -31.58 -3.43 44.97
N ASN A 6 -31.38 -4.56 45.65
CA ASN A 6 -32.03 -4.80 46.94
C ASN A 6 -31.56 -3.79 48.00
N ILE A 7 -30.26 -3.49 48.05
CA ILE A 7 -29.72 -2.45 48.95
C ILE A 7 -30.35 -1.09 48.63
N LEU A 8 -30.41 -0.69 47.37
CA LEU A 8 -31.02 0.59 46.95
C LEU A 8 -32.52 0.65 47.27
N GLY A 9 -33.24 -0.47 47.16
CA GLY A 9 -34.64 -0.60 47.56
C GLY A 9 -34.84 -0.32 49.05
N HIS A 10 -34.00 -0.90 49.91
CA HIS A 10 -34.03 -0.65 51.36
C HIS A 10 -33.56 0.76 51.75
N CYS A 11 -32.62 1.34 51.00
CA CYS A 11 -32.24 2.75 51.17
C CYS A 11 -33.38 3.70 50.75
N ALA A 12 -34.14 3.36 49.71
CA ALA A 12 -35.28 4.16 49.24
C ALA A 12 -36.49 4.12 50.19
N SER A 13 -36.68 3.01 50.93
CA SER A 13 -37.72 2.88 51.97
C SER A 13 -37.35 3.56 53.31
N SER A 14 -36.22 4.29 53.38
CA SER A 14 -35.72 5.03 54.56
C SER A 14 -35.25 4.18 55.75
N GLU A 15 -34.99 2.88 55.55
CA GLU A 15 -34.64 1.95 56.63
C GLU A 15 -33.12 1.67 56.77
N LEU A 16 -32.30 2.13 55.81
CA LEU A 16 -30.88 1.77 55.76
C LEU A 16 -30.02 2.88 55.13
N GLU A 17 -29.02 3.40 55.86
CA GLU A 17 -27.93 4.19 55.30
C GLU A 17 -26.67 3.32 55.16
N VAL A 18 -26.10 3.26 53.96
CA VAL A 18 -24.89 2.45 53.70
C VAL A 18 -23.75 3.35 53.25
N ARG A 19 -22.69 3.40 54.07
CA ARG A 19 -21.43 4.09 53.74
C ARG A 19 -20.27 3.11 53.74
N GLY A 20 -19.50 3.13 52.66
CA GLY A 20 -18.26 2.38 52.51
C GLY A 20 -17.30 3.11 51.58
N LYS A 21 -16.07 2.60 51.47
CA LYS A 21 -14.98 3.25 50.71
C LYS A 21 -15.33 3.47 49.23
N ARG A 22 -16.03 2.51 48.60
CA ARG A 22 -16.39 2.53 47.18
C ARG A 22 -17.91 2.57 46.92
N PHE A 23 -18.74 2.59 47.96
CA PHE A 23 -20.19 2.57 47.84
C PHE A 23 -20.81 3.48 48.91
N ASN A 24 -21.63 4.44 48.47
CA ASN A 24 -22.26 5.41 49.35
C ASN A 24 -23.70 5.65 48.89
N CYS A 25 -24.65 5.46 49.80
CA CYS A 25 -26.08 5.66 49.55
C CYS A 25 -26.72 6.27 50.80
N VAL A 26 -26.78 7.61 50.85
CA VAL A 26 -27.17 8.39 52.04
C VAL A 26 -28.13 9.54 51.69
N GLN A 27 -28.12 10.05 50.44
CA GLN A 27 -28.96 11.18 50.03
C GLN A 27 -29.93 10.79 48.92
N LYS A 28 -31.08 11.47 48.84
CA LYS A 28 -32.11 11.21 47.81
C LYS A 28 -31.60 11.42 46.38
N ASN A 29 -30.71 12.39 46.16
CA ASN A 29 -30.10 12.67 44.86
C ASN A 29 -29.13 11.55 44.41
N LEU A 30 -28.52 10.82 45.36
CA LEU A 30 -27.67 9.67 45.08
C LEU A 30 -28.51 8.46 44.62
N LEU A 31 -29.73 8.28 45.14
CA LEU A 31 -30.63 7.20 44.73
C LEU A 31 -31.03 7.31 43.25
N GLU A 32 -31.25 8.52 42.74
CA GLU A 32 -31.54 8.75 41.32
C GLU A 32 -30.33 8.45 40.42
N SER A 33 -29.14 8.85 40.86
CA SER A 33 -27.88 8.54 40.17
C SER A 33 -27.62 7.02 40.14
N TRP A 34 -27.83 6.34 41.27
CA TRP A 34 -27.75 4.87 41.36
C TRP A 34 -28.80 4.17 40.51
N GLY A 35 -30.03 4.68 40.49
CA GLY A 35 -31.09 4.18 39.62
C GLY A 35 -30.68 4.25 38.15
N THR A 36 -30.11 5.39 37.73
CA THR A 36 -29.58 5.58 36.37
C THR A 36 -28.46 4.60 36.05
N ILE A 37 -27.48 4.41 36.94
CA ILE A 37 -26.39 3.44 36.77
C ILE A 37 -26.92 2.01 36.60
N MET A 38 -27.87 1.58 37.43
CA MET A 38 -28.44 0.24 37.33
C MET A 38 -29.24 0.06 36.04
N THR A 39 -30.04 1.05 35.64
CA THR A 39 -30.75 1.03 34.35
C THR A 39 -29.78 0.93 33.18
N VAL A 40 -28.67 1.68 33.19
CA VAL A 40 -27.66 1.61 32.13
C VAL A 40 -27.03 0.23 32.07
N LEU A 41 -26.63 -0.34 33.20
CA LEU A 41 -26.03 -1.67 33.24
C LEU A 41 -26.96 -2.78 32.73
N GLU A 42 -28.25 -2.68 33.01
CA GLU A 42 -29.26 -3.64 32.50
C GLU A 42 -29.50 -3.47 31.01
N VAL A 43 -29.67 -2.23 30.54
CA VAL A 43 -29.89 -1.95 29.12
C VAL A 43 -28.67 -2.36 28.29
N LEU A 44 -27.45 -2.35 28.85
CA LEU A 44 -26.25 -2.84 28.17
C LEU A 44 -26.22 -4.36 27.96
N GLU A 45 -27.18 -5.12 28.48
CA GLU A 45 -27.38 -6.53 28.10
C GLU A 45 -28.06 -6.66 26.71
N GLU A 46 -28.73 -5.60 26.25
CA GLU A 46 -29.37 -5.57 24.93
C GLU A 46 -28.32 -5.47 23.81
N LYS A 47 -28.37 -6.40 22.86
CA LYS A 47 -27.39 -6.47 21.76
C LYS A 47 -27.52 -5.32 20.74
N GLN A 48 -28.71 -4.74 20.65
CA GLN A 48 -29.06 -3.79 19.58
C GLN A 48 -28.73 -2.34 19.97
N PRO A 49 -27.94 -1.60 19.17
CA PRO A 49 -27.50 -0.25 19.54
C PRO A 49 -28.65 0.75 19.72
N HIS A 50 -29.77 0.57 19.00
CA HIS A 50 -30.93 1.45 19.13
C HIS A 50 -31.68 1.28 20.45
N ALA A 51 -31.65 0.08 21.05
CA ALA A 51 -32.22 -0.19 22.37
C ALA A 51 -31.37 0.44 23.50
N VAL A 52 -30.05 0.52 23.29
CA VAL A 52 -29.11 1.09 24.26
C VAL A 52 -29.08 2.62 24.25
N LYS A 53 -29.31 3.24 23.09
CA LYS A 53 -29.17 4.70 22.88
C LYS A 53 -29.89 5.59 23.93
N PRO A 54 -31.14 5.31 24.35
CA PRO A 54 -31.81 6.13 25.38
C PRO A 54 -31.12 6.07 26.74
N ALA A 55 -30.56 4.92 27.13
CA ALA A 55 -29.82 4.78 28.37
C ALA A 55 -28.47 5.53 28.31
N LEU A 56 -27.81 5.57 27.15
CA LEU A 56 -26.57 6.35 26.96
C LEU A 56 -26.81 7.86 27.12
N ALA A 57 -27.97 8.36 26.70
CA ALA A 57 -28.34 9.76 26.89
C ALA A 57 -28.48 10.10 28.39
N LYS A 58 -29.16 9.25 29.16
CA LYS A 58 -29.27 9.38 30.63
C LYS A 58 -27.91 9.26 31.32
N PHE A 59 -27.02 8.42 30.79
CA PHE A 59 -25.67 8.31 31.31
C PHE A 59 -24.86 9.59 31.04
N CYS A 60 -25.04 10.25 29.88
CA CYS A 60 -24.39 11.54 29.62
C CYS A 60 -24.81 12.61 30.61
N THR A 61 -26.12 12.73 30.89
CA THR A 61 -26.61 13.69 31.88
C THR A 61 -26.02 13.40 33.26
N LEU A 62 -25.83 12.13 33.63
CA LEU A 62 -25.17 11.77 34.88
C LEU A 62 -23.69 12.20 34.90
N LEU A 63 -22.96 12.00 33.80
CA LEU A 63 -21.55 12.40 33.69
C LEU A 63 -21.35 13.92 33.73
N GLU A 64 -22.26 14.70 33.16
CA GLU A 64 -22.20 16.18 33.16
C GLU A 64 -22.36 16.77 34.57
N HIS A 65 -23.13 16.11 35.44
CA HIS A 65 -23.37 16.54 36.82
C HIS A 65 -22.48 15.81 37.83
N TYR A 66 -21.53 14.99 37.37
CA TYR A 66 -20.71 14.15 38.24
C TYR A 66 -19.69 14.98 39.02
N ASN A 67 -19.89 15.09 40.34
CA ASN A 67 -18.96 15.74 41.27
C ASN A 67 -18.35 14.71 42.25
N PRO A 68 -17.01 14.55 42.28
CA PRO A 68 -16.31 13.58 43.14
C PRO A 68 -16.45 13.84 44.64
N SER A 69 -16.74 15.09 45.03
CA SER A 69 -16.79 15.52 46.42
C SER A 69 -18.06 15.03 47.14
N GLU A 70 -19.11 14.70 46.38
CA GLU A 70 -20.47 14.46 46.90
C GLU A 70 -21.14 13.20 46.31
N GLN A 71 -20.51 12.48 45.37
CA GLN A 71 -21.15 11.36 44.66
C GLN A 71 -20.29 10.11 44.41
N ILE A 72 -20.95 9.10 43.84
CA ILE A 72 -20.57 7.69 43.56
C ILE A 72 -19.08 7.54 43.17
N HIS A 73 -18.39 6.57 43.78
CA HIS A 73 -16.97 6.30 43.51
C HIS A 73 -16.71 5.99 42.02
N ILE A 74 -15.61 6.50 41.47
CA ILE A 74 -15.26 6.45 40.04
C ILE A 74 -15.30 5.02 39.45
N THR A 75 -14.94 4.01 40.24
CA THR A 75 -14.97 2.59 39.83
C THR A 75 -16.32 2.12 39.30
N TRP A 76 -17.45 2.68 39.77
CA TRP A 76 -18.77 2.33 39.25
C TRP A 76 -19.03 2.92 37.87
N ILE A 77 -18.52 4.13 37.62
CA ILE A 77 -18.52 4.75 36.30
C ILE A 77 -17.62 3.96 35.35
N LEU A 78 -16.42 3.59 35.80
CA LEU A 78 -15.49 2.74 35.04
C LEU A 78 -16.07 1.35 34.76
N THR A 79 -16.85 0.78 35.68
CA THR A 79 -17.55 -0.50 35.47
C THR A 79 -18.54 -0.41 34.32
N ILE A 80 -19.28 0.71 34.21
CA ILE A 80 -20.17 0.96 33.06
C ILE A 80 -19.35 1.02 31.77
N PHE A 81 -18.27 1.81 31.73
CA PHE A 81 -17.42 1.89 30.54
C PHE A 81 -16.79 0.55 30.17
N HIS A 82 -16.28 -0.20 31.15
CA HIS A 82 -15.77 -1.56 30.95
C HIS A 82 -16.83 -2.45 30.30
N ARG A 83 -18.08 -2.41 30.80
CA ARG A 83 -19.19 -3.18 30.23
C ARG A 83 -19.48 -2.75 28.78
N MET A 84 -19.43 -1.45 28.49
CA MET A 84 -19.58 -0.93 27.13
C MET A 84 -18.43 -1.34 26.20
N PHE A 85 -17.20 -1.42 26.70
CA PHE A 85 -16.02 -1.85 25.92
C PHE A 85 -16.10 -3.32 25.47
N LEU A 86 -16.75 -4.15 26.29
CA LEU A 86 -17.02 -5.57 26.01
C LEU A 86 -18.27 -5.81 25.17
N HIS A 87 -19.02 -4.75 24.82
CA HIS A 87 -20.29 -4.88 24.10
C HIS A 87 -20.10 -5.42 22.66
N GLU A 88 -21.08 -6.19 22.17
CA GLU A 88 -21.04 -6.82 20.83
C GLU A 88 -21.13 -5.78 19.70
N SER A 89 -21.91 -4.71 19.91
CA SER A 89 -22.05 -3.61 18.95
C SER A 89 -20.84 -2.68 18.96
N ARG A 90 -20.11 -2.65 17.82
CA ARG A 90 -18.98 -1.74 17.58
C ARG A 90 -19.36 -0.26 17.73
N THR A 91 -20.61 0.11 17.42
CA THR A 91 -21.10 1.48 17.57
C THR A 91 -21.12 1.90 19.04
N VAL A 92 -21.58 1.01 19.93
CA VAL A 92 -21.60 1.26 21.38
C VAL A 92 -20.17 1.35 21.92
N VAL A 93 -19.30 0.42 21.51
CA VAL A 93 -17.88 0.41 21.91
C VAL A 93 -17.17 1.71 21.49
N LYS A 94 -17.30 2.10 20.21
CA LYS A 94 -16.68 3.32 19.68
C LYS A 94 -17.21 4.56 20.39
N TRP A 95 -18.51 4.64 20.63
CA TRP A 95 -19.12 5.73 21.39
C TRP A 95 -18.57 5.80 22.81
N ALA A 96 -18.48 4.67 23.51
CA ALA A 96 -18.00 4.62 24.89
C ALA A 96 -16.53 5.04 25.00
N LEU A 97 -15.69 4.63 24.07
CA LEU A 97 -14.29 5.04 23.98
C LEU A 97 -14.17 6.56 23.82
N VAL A 98 -14.85 7.12 22.82
CA VAL A 98 -14.84 8.57 22.56
C VAL A 98 -15.41 9.34 23.76
N LYS A 99 -16.51 8.86 24.36
CA LYS A 99 -17.12 9.52 25.52
C LYS A 99 -16.21 9.48 26.75
N PHE A 100 -15.59 8.35 27.06
CA PHE A 100 -14.64 8.23 28.17
C PHE A 100 -13.45 9.20 27.99
N MET A 101 -12.80 9.14 26.82
CA MET A 101 -11.62 9.96 26.50
C MET A 101 -11.90 11.47 26.53
N ASN A 102 -13.12 11.88 26.15
CA ASN A 102 -13.53 13.29 26.12
C ASN A 102 -14.21 13.78 27.41
N THR A 103 -14.36 12.95 28.44
CA THR A 103 -14.97 13.37 29.71
C THR A 103 -13.87 13.68 30.73
N GLU A 104 -13.36 14.92 30.72
CA GLU A 104 -12.21 15.34 31.53
C GLU A 104 -12.35 15.04 33.03
N SER A 105 -13.54 15.26 33.61
CA SER A 105 -13.78 15.02 35.04
C SER A 105 -13.57 13.55 35.42
N VAL A 106 -14.05 12.63 34.60
CA VAL A 106 -13.90 11.18 34.77
C VAL A 106 -12.42 10.79 34.63
N VAL A 107 -11.73 11.32 33.62
CA VAL A 107 -10.31 11.01 33.40
C VAL A 107 -9.44 11.52 34.55
N LYS A 108 -9.59 12.79 34.98
CA LYS A 108 -8.85 13.35 36.13
C LYS A 108 -9.01 12.51 37.39
N LEU A 109 -10.21 12.01 37.64
CA LEU A 109 -10.50 11.17 38.81
C LEU A 109 -9.95 9.76 38.67
N THR A 110 -9.99 9.19 37.48
CA THR A 110 -9.38 7.89 37.19
C THR A 110 -7.88 7.92 37.48
N LEU A 111 -7.21 9.00 37.09
CA LEU A 111 -5.78 9.24 37.36
C LEU A 111 -5.53 9.49 38.86
N LYS A 112 -6.36 10.30 39.52
CA LYS A 112 -6.22 10.61 40.96
C LYS A 112 -6.38 9.39 41.86
N GLU A 113 -7.34 8.51 41.57
CA GLU A 113 -7.58 7.29 42.34
C GLU A 113 -6.64 6.13 41.95
N ASN A 114 -5.68 6.38 41.04
CA ASN A 114 -4.69 5.41 40.57
C ASN A 114 -5.32 4.10 40.03
N GLU A 115 -6.43 4.22 39.31
CA GLU A 115 -7.14 3.08 38.71
C GLU A 115 -6.44 2.64 37.39
N ASN A 116 -5.11 2.43 37.45
CA ASN A 116 -4.27 2.06 36.31
C ASN A 116 -4.67 0.72 35.70
N GLU A 117 -5.26 -0.19 36.47
CA GLU A 117 -5.76 -1.48 35.97
C GLU A 117 -6.84 -1.29 34.88
N PHE A 118 -7.68 -0.26 35.01
CA PHE A 118 -8.66 0.06 33.97
C PHE A 118 -7.99 0.63 32.72
N LEU A 119 -7.05 1.56 32.89
CA LEU A 119 -6.36 2.25 31.79
C LEU A 119 -5.40 1.34 31.02
N CYS A 120 -4.62 0.53 31.73
CA CYS A 120 -3.63 -0.37 31.14
C CYS A 120 -4.21 -1.76 30.82
N GLY A 121 -5.36 -2.12 31.37
CA GLY A 121 -6.07 -3.37 31.05
C GLY A 121 -7.23 -3.12 30.09
N SER A 122 -8.36 -2.70 30.64
CA SER A 122 -9.64 -2.63 29.91
C SER A 122 -9.59 -1.71 28.68
N LEU A 123 -8.96 -0.54 28.80
CA LEU A 123 -8.85 0.44 27.72
C LEU A 123 -7.89 -0.05 26.62
N VAL A 124 -6.74 -0.61 26.98
CA VAL A 124 -5.78 -1.19 26.01
C VAL A 124 -6.41 -2.37 25.27
N ASP A 125 -7.10 -3.25 25.99
CA ASP A 125 -7.77 -4.43 25.41
C ASP A 125 -8.81 -4.08 24.35
N VAL A 126 -9.64 -3.06 24.61
CA VAL A 126 -10.70 -2.67 23.67
C VAL A 126 -10.17 -2.00 22.41
N LEU A 127 -9.02 -1.32 22.49
CA LEU A 127 -8.39 -0.67 21.34
C LEU A 127 -7.91 -1.70 20.30
N ASN A 128 -7.67 -2.96 20.67
CA ASN A 128 -7.21 -4.00 19.76
C ASN A 128 -8.34 -4.59 18.88
N LYS A 129 -9.18 -3.72 18.30
CA LYS A 129 -10.29 -4.07 17.39
C LYS A 129 -10.17 -3.22 16.13
N PRO A 130 -9.77 -3.78 14.96
CA PRO A 130 -9.47 -2.98 13.75
C PRO A 130 -10.67 -2.20 13.23
N GLY A 131 -11.88 -2.74 13.42
CA GLY A 131 -13.12 -2.10 12.97
C GLY A 131 -13.48 -0.80 13.72
N LEU A 132 -12.82 -0.51 14.85
CA LEU A 132 -13.02 0.76 15.57
C LEU A 132 -12.29 1.93 14.88
N PHE A 133 -11.23 1.62 14.14
CA PHE A 133 -10.40 2.56 13.38
C PHE A 133 -10.79 2.64 11.90
N ALA A 134 -12.02 2.25 11.55
CA ALA A 134 -12.53 2.46 10.19
C ALA A 134 -12.84 3.95 9.96
N ARG A 135 -12.50 4.45 8.77
CA ARG A 135 -12.76 5.83 8.36
C ARG A 135 -14.27 6.09 8.26
N GLU A 136 -14.71 7.24 8.77
CA GLU A 136 -16.09 7.70 8.70
C GLU A 136 -16.41 8.44 7.38
N GLU A 137 -17.70 8.56 7.06
CA GLU A 137 -18.12 9.33 5.89
C GLU A 137 -17.79 10.82 6.08
N GLY A 138 -17.12 11.42 5.10
CA GLY A 138 -16.67 12.82 5.16
C GLY A 138 -15.21 13.01 5.59
N GLU A 139 -14.57 12.03 6.25
CA GLU A 139 -13.14 12.13 6.57
C GLU A 139 -12.28 12.02 5.30
N PRO A 140 -11.28 12.89 5.08
CA PRO A 140 -10.41 12.79 3.92
C PRO A 140 -9.57 11.50 3.97
N LEU A 141 -9.32 10.91 2.79
CA LEU A 141 -8.46 9.73 2.69
C LEU A 141 -7.03 10.12 3.10
N GLY A 142 -6.43 9.33 4.00
CA GLY A 142 -5.09 9.57 4.50
C GLY A 142 -5.03 10.44 5.76
N SER A 143 -6.14 10.96 6.30
CA SER A 143 -6.10 11.60 7.62
C SER A 143 -6.18 10.57 8.75
N PRO A 144 -5.65 10.89 9.96
CA PRO A 144 -5.88 10.04 11.12
C PRO A 144 -7.38 9.99 11.42
N VAL A 145 -7.88 8.79 11.69
CA VAL A 145 -9.31 8.56 11.99
C VAL A 145 -9.70 9.21 13.30
N MET A 146 -10.97 9.62 13.45
CA MET A 146 -11.50 10.28 14.65
C MET A 146 -11.08 9.62 15.96
N LEU A 147 -11.13 8.29 16.05
CA LEU A 147 -10.76 7.58 17.28
C LEU A 147 -9.27 7.71 17.61
N ALA A 148 -8.40 7.73 16.60
CA ALA A 148 -6.96 7.92 16.79
C ALA A 148 -6.65 9.35 17.28
N LYS A 149 -7.37 10.35 16.76
CA LYS A 149 -7.29 11.73 17.25
C LYS A 149 -7.74 11.84 18.71
N CYS A 150 -8.88 11.24 19.05
CA CYS A 150 -9.38 11.23 20.43
C CYS A 150 -8.40 10.53 21.39
N LEU A 151 -7.75 9.44 20.96
CA LEU A 151 -6.74 8.75 21.75
C LEU A 151 -5.49 9.63 21.97
N LEU A 152 -5.06 10.36 20.94
CA LEU A 152 -3.98 11.32 21.05
C LEU A 152 -4.31 12.43 22.04
N ASP A 153 -5.47 13.08 21.88
CA ASP A 153 -5.91 14.17 22.75
C ASP A 153 -6.02 13.69 24.21
N PHE A 154 -6.52 12.46 24.42
CA PHE A 154 -6.58 11.83 25.74
C PHE A 154 -5.20 11.62 26.37
N LEU A 155 -4.23 11.11 25.61
CA LEU A 155 -2.88 10.87 26.14
C LEU A 155 -2.15 12.19 26.46
N GLN A 156 -2.30 13.22 25.62
CA GLN A 156 -1.78 14.57 25.88
C GLN A 156 -2.46 15.23 27.08
N PHE A 157 -3.75 14.97 27.27
CA PHE A 157 -4.45 15.41 28.46
C PHE A 157 -3.90 14.73 29.72
N CYS A 158 -3.68 13.40 29.70
CA CYS A 158 -3.04 12.68 30.82
C CYS A 158 -1.65 13.25 31.15
N GLU A 159 -0.85 13.56 30.13
CA GLU A 159 0.46 14.23 30.27
C GLU A 159 0.34 15.60 30.95
N ALA A 160 -0.64 16.41 30.57
CA ALA A 160 -0.86 17.72 31.18
C ALA A 160 -1.42 17.67 32.61
N GLN A 161 -2.10 16.59 33.00
CA GLN A 161 -2.73 16.46 34.33
C GLN A 161 -1.82 15.83 35.39
N LEU A 162 -0.83 15.03 34.99
CA LEU A 162 0.07 14.35 35.92
C LEU A 162 1.38 15.13 36.09
N ALA A 163 1.94 15.09 37.30
CA ALA A 163 3.32 15.56 37.51
C ALA A 163 4.30 14.64 36.76
N ALA A 164 5.44 15.17 36.31
CA ALA A 164 6.39 14.48 35.44
C ALA A 164 6.76 13.05 35.90
N ASP A 165 7.07 12.86 37.18
CA ASP A 165 7.42 11.54 37.72
C ASP A 165 6.24 10.54 37.69
N HIS A 166 5.03 11.01 37.99
CA HIS A 166 3.81 10.19 37.97
C HIS A 166 3.40 9.85 36.54
N PHE A 167 3.58 10.80 35.61
CA PHE A 167 3.37 10.55 34.18
C PHE A 167 4.36 9.53 33.65
N GLY A 168 5.63 9.62 34.03
CA GLY A 168 6.66 8.65 33.65
C GLY A 168 6.33 7.22 34.10
N ALA A 169 5.86 7.06 35.34
CA ALA A 169 5.42 5.77 35.87
C ALA A 169 4.18 5.23 35.12
N PHE A 170 3.15 6.07 34.94
CA PHE A 170 1.96 5.72 34.17
C PHE A 170 2.29 5.30 32.74
N LEU A 171 3.16 6.06 32.06
CA LEU A 171 3.59 5.76 30.70
C LEU A 171 4.32 4.43 30.65
N LEU A 172 5.20 4.12 31.61
CA LEU A 172 5.89 2.84 31.67
C LEU A 172 4.90 1.66 31.81
N ASP A 173 3.90 1.78 32.67
CA ASP A 173 2.83 0.78 32.84
C ASP A 173 2.00 0.61 31.54
N LEU A 174 1.68 1.71 30.87
CA LEU A 174 0.96 1.71 29.60
C LEU A 174 1.76 1.02 28.50
N LEU A 175 3.05 1.33 28.37
CA LEU A 175 3.94 0.68 27.40
C LEU A 175 4.08 -0.82 27.69
N ALA A 176 4.18 -1.21 28.97
CA ALA A 176 4.23 -2.61 29.38
C ALA A 176 2.94 -3.35 28.98
N ALA A 177 1.78 -2.74 29.18
CA ALA A 177 0.50 -3.30 28.78
C ALA A 177 0.39 -3.46 27.26
N VAL A 178 0.77 -2.43 26.50
CA VAL A 178 0.77 -2.48 25.03
C VAL A 178 1.73 -3.56 24.53
N ALA A 179 2.93 -3.67 25.09
CA ALA A 179 3.94 -4.67 24.70
C ALA A 179 3.53 -6.12 25.02
N LYS A 180 2.72 -6.32 26.07
CA LYS A 180 2.23 -7.64 26.48
C LYS A 180 1.11 -8.17 25.59
N GLN A 181 0.38 -7.29 24.90
CA GLN A 181 -0.79 -7.65 24.12
C GLN A 181 -0.44 -8.13 22.69
N THR A 182 -1.24 -9.05 22.15
CA THR A 182 -1.15 -9.50 20.74
C THR A 182 -2.00 -8.63 19.82
N TRP A 183 -1.37 -7.71 19.09
CA TRP A 183 -2.09 -6.71 18.31
C TRP A 183 -2.42 -7.11 16.87
N ASN A 184 -3.57 -6.64 16.38
CA ASN A 184 -3.80 -6.49 14.94
C ASN A 184 -3.08 -5.25 14.39
N GLY A 185 -2.68 -5.31 13.11
CA GLY A 185 -1.83 -4.27 12.51
C GLY A 185 -2.46 -2.88 12.48
N VAL A 186 -3.74 -2.78 12.09
CA VAL A 186 -4.45 -1.49 12.00
C VAL A 186 -4.48 -0.77 13.35
N SER A 187 -4.88 -1.48 14.40
CA SER A 187 -5.03 -0.87 15.73
C SER A 187 -3.69 -0.45 16.29
N LEU A 188 -2.66 -1.28 16.13
CA LEU A 188 -1.32 -0.96 16.61
C LEU A 188 -0.74 0.26 15.88
N VAL A 189 -0.99 0.45 14.58
CA VAL A 189 -0.57 1.68 13.87
C VAL A 189 -1.12 2.93 14.55
N TYR A 190 -2.42 2.98 14.83
CA TYR A 190 -3.03 4.17 15.42
C TYR A 190 -2.68 4.38 16.90
N VAL A 191 -2.52 3.30 17.67
CA VAL A 191 -2.02 3.38 19.06
C VAL A 191 -0.57 3.87 19.07
N SER A 192 0.28 3.33 18.20
CA SER A 192 1.68 3.75 18.07
C SER A 192 1.79 5.21 17.61
N TYR A 193 0.93 5.63 16.66
CA TYR A 193 0.81 7.02 16.25
C TYR A 193 0.49 7.92 17.44
N ALA A 194 -0.54 7.63 18.23
CA ALA A 194 -0.88 8.46 19.39
C ALA A 194 0.26 8.53 20.42
N LEU A 195 0.87 7.39 20.77
CA LEU A 195 2.02 7.33 21.68
C LEU A 195 3.23 8.13 21.16
N SER A 196 3.43 8.15 19.84
CA SER A 196 4.54 8.87 19.23
C SER A 196 4.46 10.40 19.34
N HIS A 197 3.36 10.97 19.82
CA HIS A 197 3.20 12.43 19.94
C HIS A 197 3.35 12.94 21.37
N LEU A 198 3.69 12.07 22.33
CA LEU A 198 3.99 12.44 23.71
C LEU A 198 5.38 13.08 23.84
N GLN A 199 5.61 13.84 24.91
CA GLN A 199 6.91 14.46 25.17
C GLN A 199 7.96 13.42 25.57
N ALA A 200 9.23 13.81 25.41
CA ALA A 200 10.36 12.97 25.78
C ALA A 200 10.52 12.93 27.32
N VAL A 201 10.51 11.73 27.89
CA VAL A 201 10.75 11.49 29.31
C VAL A 201 11.65 10.25 29.45
N PRO A 202 12.84 10.34 30.08
CA PRO A 202 13.78 9.23 30.18
C PRO A 202 13.30 8.19 31.21
N ILE A 203 12.58 7.15 30.76
CA ILE A 203 11.96 6.14 31.62
C ILE A 203 12.30 4.70 31.24
N LEU A 204 12.77 4.45 30.02
CA LEU A 204 13.01 3.10 29.51
C LEU A 204 14.33 2.55 30.05
N ASN A 205 14.27 1.29 30.47
CA ASN A 205 15.41 0.46 30.83
C ASN A 205 15.57 -0.71 29.83
N GLY A 206 16.68 -1.45 29.93
CA GLY A 206 16.95 -2.60 29.06
C GLY A 206 15.85 -3.67 29.03
N SER A 207 15.17 -3.93 30.15
CA SER A 207 14.08 -4.92 30.22
C SER A 207 12.84 -4.51 29.42
N MET A 208 12.52 -3.22 29.42
CA MET A 208 11.39 -2.68 28.66
C MET A 208 11.72 -2.64 27.16
N LEU A 209 12.95 -2.26 26.78
CA LEU A 209 13.42 -2.35 25.38
C LEU A 209 13.31 -3.77 24.84
N ARG A 210 13.67 -4.78 25.64
CA ARG A 210 13.50 -6.19 25.28
C ARG A 210 12.02 -6.56 25.09
N SER A 211 11.14 -6.10 25.97
CA SER A 211 9.69 -6.34 25.86
C SER A 211 9.11 -5.73 24.58
N ILE A 212 9.48 -4.49 24.26
CA ILE A 212 9.10 -3.83 23.01
C ILE A 212 9.67 -4.58 21.80
N GLY A 213 10.95 -4.96 21.83
CA GLY A 213 11.59 -5.74 20.77
C GLY A 213 10.90 -7.08 20.50
N ASN A 214 10.46 -7.77 21.55
CA ASN A 214 9.69 -9.02 21.43
C ASN A 214 8.32 -8.77 20.76
N MET A 215 7.60 -7.71 21.14
CA MET A 215 6.34 -7.31 20.49
C MET A 215 6.58 -7.05 19.00
N LEU A 216 7.58 -6.24 18.66
CA LEU A 216 7.93 -5.90 17.27
C LEU A 216 8.37 -7.10 16.44
N THR A 217 9.02 -8.10 17.07
CA THR A 217 9.38 -9.36 16.42
C THR A 217 8.15 -10.23 16.17
N ASN A 218 7.20 -10.27 17.11
CA ASN A 218 5.98 -11.07 16.99
C ASN A 218 5.07 -10.60 15.85
N ILE A 219 4.97 -9.30 15.61
CA ILE A 219 4.13 -8.75 14.53
C ILE A 219 4.66 -9.08 13.12
N GLN A 220 5.94 -9.42 12.98
CA GLN A 220 6.58 -9.69 11.68
C GLN A 220 5.93 -10.82 10.90
N ARG A 221 5.33 -11.80 11.59
CA ARG A 221 4.80 -13.02 10.99
C ARG A 221 3.37 -12.88 10.44
N PHE A 222 2.59 -11.94 10.97
CA PHE A 222 1.13 -11.97 10.82
C PHE A 222 0.50 -10.66 10.31
N GLN A 223 1.31 -9.61 10.11
CA GLN A 223 0.83 -8.29 9.70
C GLN A 223 1.36 -7.90 8.31
N GLU A 224 0.58 -7.06 7.62
CA GLU A 224 0.96 -6.51 6.30
C GLU A 224 2.28 -5.74 6.37
N PRO A 225 3.18 -5.88 5.38
CA PRO A 225 4.54 -5.32 5.43
C PRO A 225 4.60 -3.82 5.76
N ILE A 226 3.71 -3.01 5.16
CA ILE A 226 3.69 -1.56 5.36
C ILE A 226 3.24 -1.20 6.77
N LEU A 227 2.19 -1.87 7.28
CA LEU A 227 1.66 -1.61 8.62
C LEU A 227 2.70 -1.95 9.69
N ARG A 228 3.34 -3.13 9.60
CA ARG A 228 4.36 -3.53 10.58
C ARG A 228 5.60 -2.62 10.53
N ALA A 229 6.02 -2.19 9.34
CA ALA A 229 7.18 -1.31 9.17
C ALA A 229 6.87 0.12 9.68
N ALA A 230 5.65 0.62 9.49
CA ALA A 230 5.20 1.87 10.10
C ALA A 230 5.19 1.79 11.63
N VAL A 231 4.65 0.70 12.20
CA VAL A 231 4.71 0.45 13.66
C VAL A 231 6.15 0.46 14.15
N GLN A 232 7.06 -0.22 13.45
CA GLN A 232 8.49 -0.20 13.78
C GLN A 232 9.06 1.22 13.75
N CYS A 233 8.75 2.04 12.74
CA CYS A 233 9.17 3.44 12.69
C CYS A 233 8.71 4.22 13.93
N TYR A 234 7.43 4.12 14.32
CA TYR A 234 6.92 4.81 15.51
C TYR A 234 7.59 4.32 16.79
N TRP A 235 7.71 3.01 16.97
CA TRP A 235 8.28 2.45 18.20
C TRP A 235 9.77 2.67 18.33
N LEU A 236 10.50 2.80 17.22
CA LEU A 236 11.86 3.29 17.24
C LEU A 236 11.90 4.72 17.78
N ASP A 237 11.10 5.64 17.22
CA ASP A 237 11.05 7.04 17.64
C ASP A 237 10.51 7.24 19.08
N ILE A 238 9.55 6.41 19.51
CA ILE A 238 9.07 6.35 20.90
C ILE A 238 10.23 5.91 21.80
N SER A 239 10.85 4.76 21.51
CA SER A 239 11.93 4.23 22.34
C SER A 239 13.10 5.20 22.46
N LEU A 240 13.57 5.78 21.35
CA LEU A 240 14.70 6.71 21.35
C LEU A 240 14.48 7.95 22.23
N ARG A 241 13.24 8.46 22.28
CA ARG A 241 12.88 9.61 23.13
C ARG A 241 12.74 9.25 24.60
N LEU A 242 12.45 7.99 24.90
CA LEU A 242 12.18 7.53 26.25
C LEU A 242 13.35 6.77 26.91
N ILE A 243 14.44 6.50 26.18
CA ILE A 243 15.66 5.87 26.74
C ILE A 243 16.19 6.70 27.91
N ASP A 244 16.40 6.03 29.05
CA ASP A 244 17.20 6.54 30.16
C ASP A 244 18.67 6.10 29.95
N PRO A 245 19.60 7.05 29.67
CA PRO A 245 21.01 6.73 29.45
C PRO A 245 21.69 6.02 30.63
N GLY A 246 21.16 6.18 31.85
CA GLY A 246 21.70 5.52 33.04
C GLY A 246 21.21 4.09 33.23
N ARG A 247 20.22 3.63 32.46
CA ARG A 247 19.55 2.32 32.63
C ARG A 247 19.57 1.43 31.40
N VAL A 248 20.27 1.85 30.34
CA VAL A 248 20.39 1.10 29.08
C VAL A 248 21.85 1.02 28.67
N THR A 249 22.34 -0.21 28.48
CA THR A 249 23.69 -0.43 27.96
C THR A 249 23.73 -0.36 26.42
N PHE A 250 24.90 -0.10 25.84
CA PHE A 250 25.07 -0.14 24.37
C PHE A 250 24.85 -1.54 23.78
N ASP A 251 25.13 -2.61 24.55
CA ASP A 251 24.80 -3.97 24.14
C ASP A 251 23.28 -4.16 24.01
N GLU A 252 22.51 -3.77 25.03
CA GLU A 252 21.04 -3.84 25.00
C GLU A 252 20.44 -2.96 23.90
N LEU A 253 20.99 -1.76 23.71
CA LEU A 253 20.57 -0.85 22.62
C LEU A 253 20.87 -1.45 21.25
N SER A 254 22.06 -1.99 21.03
CA SER A 254 22.43 -2.64 19.76
C SER A 254 21.56 -3.87 19.47
N ALA A 255 21.20 -4.65 20.50
CA ALA A 255 20.27 -5.77 20.38
C ALA A 255 18.86 -5.29 20.02
N PHE A 256 18.35 -4.22 20.65
CA PHE A 256 17.07 -3.61 20.29
C PHE A 256 17.08 -3.11 18.84
N LEU A 257 18.14 -2.42 18.41
CA LEU A 257 18.26 -1.91 17.05
C LEU A 257 18.30 -3.04 15.99
N SER A 258 18.76 -4.23 16.35
CA SER A 258 18.78 -5.40 15.44
C SER A 258 17.38 -5.88 15.03
N VAL A 259 16.33 -5.52 15.78
CA VAL A 259 14.92 -5.85 15.45
C VAL A 259 14.44 -5.12 14.18
N PHE A 260 15.08 -3.99 13.83
CA PHE A 260 14.73 -3.17 12.69
C PHE A 260 15.54 -3.57 11.46
N LYS A 261 14.86 -3.95 10.37
CA LYS A 261 15.51 -4.37 9.12
C LYS A 261 15.81 -3.17 8.23
N GLN A 262 16.88 -3.28 7.44
CA GLN A 262 17.26 -2.28 6.45
C GLN A 262 16.20 -2.13 5.35
N ASP A 263 15.64 -3.24 4.87
CA ASP A 263 14.67 -3.23 3.76
C ASP A 263 13.31 -2.61 4.13
N ASP A 264 13.00 -2.51 5.43
CA ASP A 264 11.67 -2.11 5.91
C ASP A 264 11.68 -0.78 6.71
N THR A 265 12.73 -0.51 7.51
CA THR A 265 12.66 0.56 8.52
C THR A 265 13.96 1.34 8.73
N LEU A 266 15.09 0.65 8.91
CA LEU A 266 16.32 1.27 9.42
C LEU A 266 17.43 1.23 8.37
N ARG A 267 17.25 1.96 7.28
CA ARG A 267 18.25 2.14 6.21
C ARG A 267 18.93 3.49 6.31
N ARG A 268 20.25 3.51 6.10
CA ARG A 268 21.04 4.75 6.03
C ARG A 268 20.47 5.70 4.97
N GLY A 269 20.35 6.99 5.33
CA GLY A 269 19.71 8.02 4.51
C GLY A 269 18.22 8.25 4.78
N THR A 270 17.56 7.37 5.55
CA THR A 270 16.18 7.62 6.00
C THR A 270 16.13 8.55 7.23
N LEU A 271 14.95 9.09 7.53
CA LEU A 271 14.75 9.93 8.71
C LEU A 271 14.92 9.14 10.02
N GLN A 272 14.40 7.91 10.09
CA GLN A 272 14.54 7.01 11.24
C GLN A 272 16.01 6.74 11.54
N TRP A 273 16.82 6.46 10.51
CA TRP A 273 18.27 6.32 10.68
C TRP A 273 18.90 7.57 11.27
N SER A 274 18.62 8.74 10.68
CA SER A 274 19.20 10.02 11.09
C SER A 274 18.85 10.38 12.54
N ARG A 275 17.60 10.14 12.96
CA ARG A 275 17.14 10.32 14.35
C ARG A 275 17.84 9.36 15.30
N THR A 276 18.00 8.11 14.90
CA THR A 276 18.68 7.08 15.69
C THR A 276 20.15 7.41 15.89
N ALA A 277 20.88 7.70 14.80
CA ALA A 277 22.29 8.07 14.84
C ALA A 277 22.52 9.31 15.71
N ARG A 278 21.69 10.35 15.54
CA ARG A 278 21.73 11.55 16.40
C ARG A 278 21.55 11.19 17.87
N LYS A 279 20.52 10.38 18.19
CA LYS A 279 20.25 10.00 19.57
C LYS A 279 21.41 9.22 20.18
N ILE A 280 22.03 8.31 19.43
CA ILE A 280 23.23 7.58 19.87
C ILE A 280 24.39 8.55 20.15
N GLY A 281 24.60 9.56 19.29
CA GLY A 281 25.63 10.59 19.49
C GLY A 281 25.37 11.56 20.66
N GLU A 282 24.12 11.63 21.15
CA GLU A 282 23.76 12.35 22.38
C GLU A 282 24.00 11.50 23.66
N LEU A 283 24.15 10.18 23.51
CA LEU A 283 24.50 9.29 24.63
C LEU A 283 26.02 9.41 24.92
N ASN A 284 26.55 8.53 25.77
CA ASN A 284 27.97 8.56 26.12
C ASN A 284 28.84 8.08 24.94
N ASN A 285 29.38 9.02 24.16
CA ASN A 285 30.21 8.77 22.99
C ASN A 285 31.44 7.89 23.29
N VAL A 286 32.07 8.06 24.46
CA VAL A 286 33.24 7.26 24.84
C VAL A 286 32.84 5.80 25.01
N GLN A 287 31.80 5.54 25.81
CA GLN A 287 31.26 4.19 26.00
C GLN A 287 30.74 3.56 24.71
N ALA A 288 30.18 4.35 23.79
CA ALA A 288 29.71 3.87 22.50
C ALA A 288 30.88 3.39 21.62
N VAL A 289 31.95 4.18 21.52
CA VAL A 289 33.16 3.83 20.76
C VAL A 289 33.87 2.64 21.41
N ASP A 290 33.98 2.61 22.74
CA ASP A 290 34.58 1.50 23.47
C ASP A 290 33.81 0.20 23.24
N PHE A 291 32.47 0.23 23.30
CA PHE A 291 31.63 -0.92 22.97
C PHE A 291 31.88 -1.44 21.55
N VAL A 292 31.94 -0.56 20.54
CA VAL A 292 32.21 -0.96 19.16
C VAL A 292 33.62 -1.53 19.01
N ARG A 293 34.62 -0.89 19.62
CA ARG A 293 36.03 -1.33 19.59
C ARG A 293 36.19 -2.72 20.22
N GLU A 294 35.68 -2.90 21.44
CA GLU A 294 35.73 -4.18 22.17
C GLU A 294 34.99 -5.28 21.41
N SER A 295 33.81 -4.97 20.86
CA SER A 295 33.02 -5.93 20.08
C SER A 295 33.73 -6.34 18.78
N ILE A 296 34.38 -5.40 18.08
CA ILE A 296 35.17 -5.72 16.88
C ILE A 296 36.36 -6.60 17.24
N GLN A 297 37.07 -6.29 18.32
CA GLN A 297 38.19 -7.12 18.80
C GLN A 297 37.72 -8.53 19.15
N GLU A 298 36.58 -8.67 19.84
CA GLU A 298 35.98 -9.96 20.16
C GLU A 298 35.59 -10.74 18.88
N ILE A 299 35.04 -10.06 17.88
CA ILE A 299 34.66 -10.68 16.60
C ILE A 299 35.89 -11.21 15.86
N VAL A 300 36.91 -10.37 15.72
CA VAL A 300 38.08 -10.65 14.88
C VAL A 300 39.06 -11.63 15.55
N ASN A 301 39.04 -11.72 16.88
CA ASN A 301 39.86 -12.65 17.66
C ASN A 301 39.16 -13.95 18.05
N CYS A 302 37.88 -14.10 17.70
CA CYS A 302 37.17 -15.34 17.97
C CYS A 302 37.65 -16.47 17.05
N ASP A 303 38.10 -17.57 17.65
CA ASP A 303 38.34 -18.82 16.93
C ASP A 303 37.08 -19.70 16.83
N ALA A 304 35.95 -19.25 17.41
CA ALA A 304 34.66 -19.93 17.29
C ALA A 304 33.89 -19.47 16.02
N ASP A 305 32.72 -20.05 15.82
CA ASP A 305 31.84 -19.77 14.68
C ASP A 305 31.35 -18.31 14.68
N TRP A 306 31.85 -17.52 13.73
CA TRP A 306 31.55 -16.10 13.54
C TRP A 306 30.07 -15.84 13.21
N THR A 307 29.35 -16.84 12.68
CA THR A 307 27.92 -16.70 12.33
C THR A 307 27.02 -16.50 13.56
N LYS A 308 27.53 -16.82 14.76
CA LYS A 308 26.82 -16.65 16.04
C LYS A 308 27.09 -15.29 16.69
N GLN A 309 28.01 -14.51 16.15
CA GLN A 309 28.34 -13.20 16.68
C GLN A 309 27.45 -12.14 16.05
N GLY A 310 27.03 -11.16 16.86
CA GLY A 310 26.21 -10.04 16.41
C GLY A 310 26.95 -9.05 15.50
N ILE A 311 27.60 -9.50 14.44
CA ILE A 311 28.43 -8.67 13.55
C ILE A 311 27.58 -7.52 12.97
N SER A 312 26.36 -7.81 12.49
CA SER A 312 25.48 -6.78 11.92
C SER A 312 25.07 -5.71 12.93
N ARG A 313 24.83 -6.06 14.21
CA ARG A 313 24.48 -5.06 15.25
C ARG A 313 25.66 -4.13 15.56
N VAL A 314 26.89 -4.67 15.54
CA VAL A 314 28.12 -3.90 15.76
C VAL A 314 28.41 -3.00 14.56
N ALA A 315 28.31 -3.54 13.34
CA ALA A 315 28.47 -2.78 12.11
C ALA A 315 27.47 -1.60 12.04
N ARG A 316 26.20 -1.84 12.37
CA ARG A 316 25.17 -0.80 12.43
C ARG A 316 25.54 0.32 13.40
N MET A 317 25.97 -0.03 14.61
CA MET A 317 26.39 0.94 15.62
C MET A 317 27.60 1.76 15.13
N ALA A 318 28.58 1.11 14.51
CA ALA A 318 29.76 1.78 13.96
C ALA A 318 29.41 2.80 12.86
N VAL A 319 28.54 2.42 11.91
CA VAL A 319 28.08 3.33 10.85
C VAL A 319 27.23 4.48 11.41
N MET A 320 26.39 4.22 12.42
CA MET A 320 25.65 5.30 13.11
C MET A 320 26.56 6.28 13.84
N LEU A 321 27.65 5.80 14.46
CA LEU A 321 28.65 6.66 15.09
C LEU A 321 29.41 7.53 14.07
N HIS A 322 29.61 7.03 12.85
CA HIS A 322 30.12 7.86 11.75
C HIS A 322 29.12 8.96 11.39
N ASP A 323 27.86 8.61 11.17
CA ASP A 323 26.85 9.58 10.70
C ASP A 323 26.47 10.63 11.76
N CYS A 324 26.68 10.37 13.05
CA CYS A 324 26.53 11.37 14.10
C CYS A 324 27.83 12.15 14.40
N GLY A 325 28.92 11.89 13.68
CA GLY A 325 30.18 12.62 13.77
C GLY A 325 31.14 12.17 14.87
N VAL A 326 30.85 11.06 15.56
CA VAL A 326 31.72 10.52 16.63
C VAL A 326 32.92 9.77 16.04
N VAL A 327 32.70 9.00 14.97
CA VAL A 327 33.73 8.29 14.18
C VAL A 327 33.71 8.79 12.74
N ALA A 328 34.00 10.08 12.56
CA ALA A 328 33.88 10.76 11.27
C ALA A 328 35.14 10.60 10.39
N ASP A 329 36.33 10.52 10.99
CA ASP A 329 37.57 10.57 10.24
C ASP A 329 38.04 9.18 9.80
N LEU A 330 38.60 9.09 8.59
CA LEU A 330 39.24 7.88 8.08
C LEU A 330 40.35 7.35 9.00
N SER A 331 41.03 8.21 9.77
CA SER A 331 42.03 7.78 10.76
C SER A 331 41.40 6.99 11.90
N GLN A 332 40.22 7.39 12.38
CA GLN A 332 39.49 6.67 13.44
C GLN A 332 39.02 5.32 12.93
N TRP A 333 38.54 5.25 11.68
CA TRP A 333 38.21 3.97 11.03
C TRP A 333 39.42 3.06 10.84
N LYS A 334 40.60 3.62 10.50
CA LYS A 334 41.85 2.86 10.43
C LYS A 334 42.26 2.29 11.78
N GLU A 335 42.09 3.03 12.86
CA GLU A 335 42.33 2.53 14.22
C GLU A 335 41.34 1.42 14.57
N LEU A 336 40.05 1.67 14.36
CA LEU A 336 38.96 0.76 14.73
C LEU A 336 39.02 -0.58 13.97
N LEU A 337 39.36 -0.55 12.67
CA LEU A 337 39.43 -1.73 11.81
C LEU A 337 40.85 -2.26 11.62
N GLY A 338 41.86 -1.67 12.28
CA GLY A 338 43.27 -1.97 12.04
C GLY A 338 43.62 -3.46 12.19
N GLU A 339 43.04 -4.12 13.19
CA GLU A 339 43.25 -5.57 13.39
C GLU A 339 42.61 -6.41 12.29
N ALA A 340 41.37 -6.10 11.88
CA ALA A 340 40.70 -6.78 10.78
C ALA A 340 41.47 -6.61 9.46
N VAL A 341 41.92 -5.39 9.16
CA VAL A 341 42.77 -5.11 7.99
C VAL A 341 44.08 -5.91 8.07
N GLY A 342 44.72 -5.94 9.23
CA GLY A 342 45.96 -6.71 9.45
C GLY A 342 45.80 -8.21 9.26
N ILE A 343 44.66 -8.78 9.64
CA ILE A 343 44.33 -10.20 9.39
C ILE A 343 44.19 -10.45 7.89
N LEU A 344 43.45 -9.60 7.17
CA LEU A 344 43.22 -9.77 5.75
C LEU A 344 44.48 -9.54 4.90
N SER A 345 45.28 -8.51 5.21
CA SER A 345 46.49 -8.17 4.46
C SER A 345 47.64 -9.14 4.68
N SER A 346 47.75 -9.75 5.87
CA SER A 346 48.81 -10.73 6.17
C SER A 346 48.45 -12.17 5.86
N ALA A 347 47.20 -12.44 5.42
CA ALA A 347 46.68 -13.79 5.21
C ALA A 347 47.52 -14.64 4.25
N ALA A 348 48.00 -14.07 3.15
CA ALA A 348 48.84 -14.77 2.18
C ALA A 348 50.22 -15.18 2.76
N ARG A 349 50.75 -14.41 3.72
CA ARG A 349 52.09 -14.61 4.32
C ARG A 349 52.04 -15.44 5.61
N ARG A 350 50.86 -15.77 6.14
CA ARG A 350 50.66 -16.49 7.41
C ARG A 350 49.87 -17.79 7.20
N PRO A 351 50.55 -18.91 6.88
CA PRO A 351 49.88 -20.19 6.62
C PRO A 351 49.03 -20.71 7.80
N TYR A 352 49.44 -20.40 9.03
CA TYR A 352 48.77 -20.84 10.27
C TYR A 352 47.67 -19.88 10.76
N LEU A 353 47.32 -18.84 9.98
CA LEU A 353 46.26 -17.92 10.37
C LEU A 353 44.90 -18.65 10.35
N SER A 354 44.25 -18.65 11.51
CA SER A 354 42.92 -19.24 11.71
C SER A 354 41.96 -18.84 10.60
N LEU A 355 41.33 -19.85 9.97
CA LEU A 355 40.33 -19.64 8.93
C LEU A 355 39.13 -18.85 9.48
N ASN A 356 38.72 -19.13 10.73
CA ASN A 356 37.60 -18.47 11.38
C ASN A 356 37.86 -16.98 11.57
N ARG A 357 39.07 -16.60 11.99
CA ARG A 357 39.46 -15.17 12.13
C ARG A 357 39.45 -14.43 10.79
N ARG A 358 39.92 -15.08 9.71
CA ARG A 358 39.83 -14.50 8.35
C ARG A 358 38.38 -14.31 7.92
N GLN A 359 37.53 -15.31 8.14
CA GLN A 359 36.11 -15.23 7.80
C GLN A 359 35.37 -14.18 8.63
N ALA A 360 35.68 -14.06 9.92
CA ALA A 360 35.11 -13.03 10.79
C ALA A 360 35.48 -11.61 10.31
N ALA A 361 36.75 -11.39 9.91
CA ALA A 361 37.17 -10.12 9.32
C ALA A 361 36.45 -9.81 8.00
N ILE A 362 36.31 -10.81 7.12
CA ILE A 362 35.52 -10.69 5.88
C ILE A 362 34.06 -10.33 6.20
N ALA A 363 33.42 -11.06 7.11
CA ALA A 363 32.04 -10.86 7.50
C ALA A 363 31.80 -9.48 8.12
N LEU A 364 32.75 -8.97 8.91
CA LEU A 364 32.71 -7.62 9.45
C LEU A 364 32.70 -6.55 8.35
N PHE A 365 33.60 -6.64 7.37
CA PHE A 365 33.61 -5.72 6.23
C PHE A 365 32.31 -5.80 5.42
N LEU A 366 31.79 -7.01 5.18
CA LEU A 366 30.50 -7.18 4.49
C LEU A 366 29.34 -6.56 5.27
N ALA A 367 29.27 -6.77 6.59
CA ALA A 367 28.23 -6.18 7.42
C ALA A 367 28.32 -4.64 7.45
N LEU A 368 29.53 -4.08 7.51
CA LEU A 368 29.75 -2.64 7.41
C LEU A 368 29.31 -2.08 6.05
N GLN A 369 29.57 -2.82 4.96
CA GLN A 369 29.12 -2.42 3.62
C GLN A 369 27.61 -2.47 3.47
N ASP A 370 26.98 -3.52 4.00
CA ASP A 370 25.52 -3.67 3.98
C ASP A 370 24.89 -2.48 4.76
N GLU A 371 25.35 -2.18 5.98
CA GLU A 371 24.84 -1.07 6.79
C GLU A 371 25.20 0.33 6.24
N ALA A 372 26.34 0.48 5.57
CA ALA A 372 26.74 1.74 4.91
C ALA A 372 25.95 2.01 3.62
N THR A 373 25.25 1.01 3.07
CA THR A 373 24.42 1.17 1.87
C THR A 373 23.31 2.18 2.14
N SER A 374 23.38 3.31 1.43
CA SER A 374 22.59 4.50 1.73
C SER A 374 21.60 4.84 0.61
N LEU A 375 20.53 5.54 0.99
CA LEU A 375 19.72 6.33 0.05
C LEU A 375 20.39 7.68 -0.28
N LEU A 376 21.42 8.06 0.48
CA LEU A 376 22.27 9.21 0.18
C LEU A 376 23.25 8.85 -0.92
N ASN A 377 23.45 9.76 -1.87
CA ASN A 377 24.50 9.66 -2.87
C ASN A 377 25.84 10.15 -2.29
N ASP A 378 26.40 9.43 -1.32
CA ASP A 378 27.70 9.74 -0.71
C ASP A 378 28.77 8.68 -0.97
N SER A 379 30.02 9.00 -0.62
CA SER A 379 31.19 8.15 -0.81
C SER A 379 31.51 7.27 0.40
N PHE A 380 30.73 7.27 1.47
CA PHE A 380 31.13 6.60 2.71
C PHE A 380 31.26 5.08 2.56
N GLN A 381 30.29 4.44 1.90
CA GLN A 381 30.39 3.01 1.57
C GLN A 381 31.66 2.71 0.77
N CYS A 382 32.06 3.64 -0.09
CA CYS A 382 33.24 3.53 -0.91
C CYS A 382 34.53 3.64 -0.09
N GLU A 383 34.58 4.64 0.79
CA GLU A 383 35.69 4.96 1.68
C GLU A 383 36.04 3.81 2.63
N LEU A 384 35.04 3.06 3.11
CA LEU A 384 35.26 1.86 3.94
C LEU A 384 36.09 0.79 3.21
N ILE A 385 35.89 0.60 1.90
CA ILE A 385 36.69 -0.33 1.10
C ILE A 385 38.04 0.28 0.74
N ASP A 386 38.13 1.60 0.56
CA ASP A 386 39.39 2.28 0.29
C ASP A 386 40.42 2.08 1.41
N LEU A 387 39.99 1.72 2.63
CA LEU A 387 40.87 1.27 3.73
C LEU A 387 41.69 0.02 3.38
N LEU A 388 41.20 -0.84 2.49
CA LEU A 388 41.87 -2.06 2.06
C LEU A 388 42.77 -1.83 0.83
N CYS A 389 42.56 -0.76 0.07
CA CYS A 389 43.31 -0.49 -1.16
C CYS A 389 44.84 -0.43 -1.00
N PRO A 390 45.41 0.10 0.10
CA PRO A 390 46.86 0.08 0.33
C PRO A 390 47.47 -1.32 0.37
N TRP A 391 46.65 -2.35 0.60
CA TRP A 391 47.05 -3.76 0.72
C TRP A 391 46.56 -4.61 -0.45
N ALA A 392 46.10 -3.97 -1.53
CA ALA A 392 45.47 -4.68 -2.65
C ALA A 392 46.42 -5.68 -3.32
N GLU A 393 47.71 -5.32 -3.46
CA GLU A 393 48.74 -6.18 -4.02
C GLU A 393 49.00 -7.43 -3.16
N GLU A 394 48.97 -7.30 -1.83
CA GLU A 394 49.13 -8.45 -0.94
C GLU A 394 47.87 -9.32 -0.83
N MET A 395 46.69 -8.75 -1.08
CA MET A 395 45.41 -9.42 -0.84
C MET A 395 44.83 -10.11 -2.07
N TYR A 396 44.99 -9.54 -3.28
CA TYR A 396 44.16 -9.91 -4.43
C TYR A 396 44.21 -11.40 -4.77
N GLU A 397 45.39 -12.03 -4.74
CA GLU A 397 45.56 -13.44 -5.12
C GLU A 397 44.92 -14.40 -4.10
N HIS A 398 45.06 -14.10 -2.80
CA HIS A 398 44.44 -14.90 -1.76
C HIS A 398 42.91 -14.74 -1.73
N VAL A 399 42.39 -13.53 -1.91
CA VAL A 399 40.94 -13.30 -1.96
C VAL A 399 40.34 -13.97 -3.20
N TYR A 400 41.01 -13.85 -4.35
CA TYR A 400 40.64 -14.52 -5.59
C TYR A 400 40.59 -16.04 -5.42
N SER A 401 41.66 -16.64 -4.91
CA SER A 401 41.70 -18.10 -4.69
C SER A 401 40.62 -18.54 -3.71
N SER A 402 40.40 -17.83 -2.60
CA SER A 402 39.37 -18.19 -1.61
C SER A 402 37.94 -18.12 -2.14
N ALA A 403 37.66 -17.26 -3.13
CA ALA A 403 36.33 -17.11 -3.71
C ALA A 403 35.98 -18.19 -4.76
N PHE A 404 36.99 -18.75 -5.41
CA PHE A 404 36.83 -19.69 -6.54
C PHE A 404 37.42 -21.09 -6.28
N VAL A 405 37.81 -21.38 -5.04
CA VAL A 405 38.20 -22.75 -4.64
C VAL A 405 36.99 -23.69 -4.75
N PRO A 406 37.15 -24.87 -5.38
CA PRO A 406 36.12 -25.90 -5.40
C PRO A 406 35.63 -26.27 -4.01
N LEU A 407 34.31 -26.37 -3.85
CA LEU A 407 33.70 -26.78 -2.60
C LEU A 407 33.97 -28.27 -2.35
N THR A 408 34.73 -28.59 -1.30
CA THR A 408 35.05 -29.98 -0.91
C THR A 408 34.12 -30.53 0.16
N ASN A 409 33.58 -29.68 1.03
CA ASN A 409 32.65 -30.04 2.10
C ASN A 409 31.41 -29.13 2.06
N ILE A 410 30.24 -29.71 2.26
CA ILE A 410 28.96 -29.00 2.26
C ILE A 410 28.90 -27.88 3.34
N ASN A 411 29.56 -28.10 4.48
CA ASN A 411 29.57 -27.16 5.60
C ASN A 411 30.35 -25.86 5.30
N ASP A 412 31.26 -25.88 4.33
CA ASP A 412 32.08 -24.72 3.96
C ASP A 412 31.32 -23.74 3.05
N PHE A 413 30.08 -24.07 2.66
CA PHE A 413 29.32 -23.30 1.68
C PHE A 413 29.09 -21.85 2.11
N GLN A 414 28.70 -21.60 3.38
CA GLN A 414 28.44 -20.24 3.88
C GLN A 414 29.70 -19.38 3.89
N ALA A 415 30.83 -19.95 4.32
CA ALA A 415 32.13 -19.30 4.25
C ALA A 415 32.52 -18.97 2.80
N SER A 416 32.30 -19.92 1.89
CA SER A 416 32.57 -19.75 0.46
C SER A 416 31.71 -18.64 -0.17
N VAL A 417 30.43 -18.51 0.24
CA VAL A 417 29.55 -17.39 -0.16
C VAL A 417 30.08 -16.05 0.36
N ALA A 418 30.53 -15.97 1.62
CA ALA A 418 31.10 -14.75 2.17
C ALA A 418 32.38 -14.32 1.42
N CYS A 419 33.29 -15.26 1.12
CA CYS A 419 34.48 -14.97 0.31
C CYS A 419 34.12 -14.44 -1.09
N PHE A 420 33.13 -15.05 -1.75
CA PHE A 420 32.66 -14.59 -3.06
C PHE A 420 32.02 -13.20 -3.01
N ARG A 421 31.16 -12.93 -2.02
CA ARG A 421 30.57 -11.59 -1.79
C ARG A 421 31.66 -10.56 -1.52
N PHE A 422 32.67 -10.90 -0.74
CA PHE A 422 33.77 -10.00 -0.43
C PHE A 422 34.59 -9.65 -1.68
N LEU A 423 34.92 -10.65 -2.50
CA LEU A 423 35.55 -10.44 -3.80
C LEU A 423 34.70 -9.50 -4.69
N ASP A 424 33.38 -9.74 -4.76
CA ASP A 424 32.44 -8.93 -5.53
C ASP A 424 32.43 -7.47 -5.10
N VAL A 425 32.47 -7.20 -3.78
CA VAL A 425 32.54 -5.86 -3.22
C VAL A 425 33.87 -5.17 -3.54
N ILE A 426 35.02 -5.80 -3.26
CA ILE A 426 36.33 -5.16 -3.47
C ILE A 426 36.61 -4.91 -4.96
N SER A 427 36.04 -5.73 -5.85
CA SER A 427 36.19 -5.60 -7.30
C SER A 427 35.56 -4.33 -7.88
N THR A 428 34.70 -3.65 -7.11
CA THR A 428 34.18 -2.33 -7.48
C THR A 428 35.25 -1.23 -7.47
N ARG A 429 36.37 -1.45 -6.77
CA ARG A 429 37.48 -0.50 -6.66
C ARG A 429 38.44 -0.60 -7.84
N PRO A 430 38.86 0.51 -8.45
CA PRO A 430 39.83 0.50 -9.54
C PRO A 430 41.16 -0.20 -9.20
N VAL A 431 41.67 -0.02 -7.97
CA VAL A 431 42.94 -0.61 -7.53
C VAL A 431 42.88 -2.14 -7.52
N PHE A 432 41.85 -2.72 -6.89
CA PHE A 432 41.66 -4.17 -6.89
C PHE A 432 41.34 -4.70 -8.29
N LYS A 433 40.52 -3.99 -9.07
CA LYS A 433 40.18 -4.37 -10.45
C LYS A 433 41.44 -4.50 -11.32
N HIS A 434 42.42 -3.61 -11.16
CA HIS A 434 43.69 -3.66 -11.89
C HIS A 434 44.46 -4.96 -11.62
N PHE A 435 44.66 -5.33 -10.36
CA PHE A 435 45.35 -6.57 -10.00
C PHE A 435 44.57 -7.82 -10.42
N LEU A 436 43.26 -7.85 -10.15
CA LEU A 436 42.39 -8.97 -10.46
C LEU A 436 42.28 -9.24 -11.97
N TYR A 437 42.38 -8.20 -12.81
CA TYR A 437 42.37 -8.34 -14.27
C TYR A 437 43.43 -9.32 -14.78
N THR A 438 44.60 -9.36 -14.13
CA THR A 438 45.71 -10.26 -14.51
C THR A 438 45.33 -11.74 -14.39
N LEU A 439 44.42 -12.08 -13.48
CA LEU A 439 43.97 -13.44 -13.20
C LEU A 439 42.79 -13.87 -14.09
N VAL A 440 42.09 -12.92 -14.73
CA VAL A 440 40.86 -13.21 -15.48
C VAL A 440 41.12 -14.14 -16.67
N LYS A 441 42.21 -13.93 -17.41
CA LYS A 441 42.52 -14.76 -18.59
C LYS A 441 42.73 -16.23 -18.22
N GLU A 442 43.52 -16.47 -17.17
CA GLU A 442 43.78 -17.81 -16.64
C GLU A 442 42.51 -18.43 -16.04
N GLY A 443 41.73 -17.65 -15.29
CA GLY A 443 40.45 -18.11 -14.74
C GLY A 443 39.42 -18.52 -15.80
N LEU A 444 39.34 -17.78 -16.91
CA LEU A 444 38.48 -18.16 -18.05
C LEU A 444 38.91 -19.50 -18.67
N HIS A 445 40.22 -19.74 -18.80
CA HIS A 445 40.72 -21.01 -19.30
C HIS A 445 40.39 -22.17 -18.35
N ARG A 446 40.56 -21.95 -17.03
CA ARG A 446 40.20 -22.92 -15.99
C ARG A 446 38.70 -23.24 -15.99
N CYS A 447 37.83 -22.27 -16.22
CA CYS A 447 36.39 -22.51 -16.28
C CYS A 447 35.99 -23.50 -17.36
N ILE A 448 36.69 -23.51 -18.50
CA ILE A 448 36.43 -24.49 -19.58
C ILE A 448 36.69 -25.91 -19.05
N ILE A 449 37.83 -26.11 -18.39
CA ILE A 449 38.22 -27.41 -17.81
C ILE A 449 37.25 -27.82 -16.69
N LEU A 450 36.95 -26.91 -15.76
CA LEU A 450 36.10 -27.19 -14.59
C LEU A 450 34.66 -27.56 -14.98
N LEU A 451 34.14 -27.00 -16.07
CA LEU A 451 32.80 -27.30 -16.57
C LEU A 451 32.73 -28.64 -17.31
N GLU A 452 33.85 -29.20 -17.77
CA GLU A 452 33.89 -30.55 -18.37
C GLU A 452 33.82 -31.67 -17.33
N GLU A 453 34.34 -31.44 -16.12
CA GLU A 453 34.42 -32.46 -15.05
C GLU A 453 33.08 -32.71 -14.32
N ASN A 454 32.04 -31.89 -14.58
CA ASN A 454 30.66 -31.99 -14.06
C ASN A 454 30.48 -32.21 -12.54
N SER A 455 31.48 -31.88 -11.72
CA SER A 455 31.38 -31.95 -10.25
C SER A 455 30.71 -30.71 -9.66
N VAL A 456 29.96 -30.86 -8.56
CA VAL A 456 29.24 -29.75 -7.90
C VAL A 456 30.17 -28.59 -7.51
N GLY A 457 31.31 -28.91 -6.87
CA GLY A 457 32.27 -27.92 -6.39
C GLY A 457 32.93 -27.13 -7.53
N ASN A 458 33.29 -27.82 -8.61
CA ASN A 458 33.89 -27.20 -9.79
C ASN A 458 32.87 -26.34 -10.54
N THR A 459 31.64 -26.84 -10.68
CA THR A 459 30.53 -26.14 -11.35
C THR A 459 30.17 -24.84 -10.63
N LEU A 460 30.03 -24.86 -9.30
CA LEU A 460 29.76 -23.66 -8.51
C LEU A 460 30.87 -22.61 -8.70
N SER A 461 32.13 -23.03 -8.62
CA SER A 461 33.29 -22.14 -8.75
C SER A 461 33.38 -21.51 -10.15
N ALA A 462 33.16 -22.31 -11.19
CA ALA A 462 33.13 -21.85 -12.57
C ALA A 462 32.01 -20.81 -12.80
N TRP A 463 30.77 -21.10 -12.40
CA TRP A 463 29.66 -20.17 -12.59
C TRP A 463 29.78 -18.90 -11.75
N ARG A 464 30.34 -18.98 -10.54
CA ARG A 464 30.71 -17.79 -9.75
C ARG A 464 31.69 -16.92 -10.51
N PHE A 465 32.76 -17.53 -11.05
CA PHE A 465 33.78 -16.81 -11.80
C PHE A 465 33.22 -16.15 -13.07
N LEU A 466 32.42 -16.89 -13.85
CA LEU A 466 31.80 -16.36 -15.07
C LEU A 466 30.83 -15.20 -14.77
N SER A 467 29.96 -15.36 -13.77
CA SER A 467 29.01 -14.32 -13.33
C SER A 467 29.72 -13.06 -12.85
N TRP A 468 30.78 -13.23 -12.04
CA TRP A 468 31.63 -12.14 -11.56
C TRP A 468 32.37 -11.44 -12.69
N THR A 469 32.94 -12.20 -13.62
CA THR A 469 33.66 -11.64 -14.78
C THR A 469 32.74 -10.78 -15.65
N VAL A 470 31.54 -11.25 -15.94
CA VAL A 470 30.55 -10.48 -16.73
C VAL A 470 30.13 -9.19 -16.03
N LYS A 471 30.06 -9.19 -14.69
CA LYS A 471 29.67 -8.03 -13.89
C LYS A 471 30.77 -6.97 -13.82
N HIS A 472 32.01 -7.35 -13.54
CA HIS A 472 33.10 -6.40 -13.24
C HIS A 472 34.04 -6.12 -14.42
N PHE A 473 34.11 -7.01 -15.40
CA PHE A 473 34.97 -6.92 -16.59
C PHE A 473 34.13 -7.03 -17.87
N PRO A 474 33.28 -6.03 -18.18
CA PRO A 474 32.41 -6.06 -19.35
C PRO A 474 33.16 -6.26 -20.67
N GLU A 475 34.43 -5.84 -20.75
CA GLU A 475 35.34 -6.09 -21.87
C GLU A 475 35.58 -7.59 -22.15
N LYS A 476 35.38 -8.47 -21.16
CA LYS A 476 35.50 -9.93 -21.26
C LYS A 476 34.18 -10.64 -21.52
N LYS A 477 33.07 -9.90 -21.64
CA LYS A 477 31.74 -10.46 -21.86
C LYS A 477 31.65 -11.38 -23.09
N LEU A 478 32.36 -11.05 -24.18
CA LEU A 478 32.36 -11.89 -25.39
C LEU A 478 33.08 -13.22 -25.18
N GLU A 479 34.15 -13.25 -24.38
CA GLU A 479 34.88 -14.48 -24.03
C GLU A 479 33.99 -15.37 -23.14
N VAL A 480 33.33 -14.81 -22.13
CA VAL A 480 32.35 -15.55 -21.31
C VAL A 480 31.20 -16.07 -22.15
N LYS A 481 30.67 -15.24 -23.07
CA LYS A 481 29.61 -15.68 -23.99
C LYS A 481 30.02 -16.89 -24.80
N LYS A 482 31.28 -16.99 -25.27
CA LYS A 482 31.79 -18.17 -26.00
C LYS A 482 31.76 -19.42 -25.12
N ILE A 483 32.19 -19.33 -23.87
CA ILE A 483 32.16 -20.46 -22.92
C ILE A 483 30.71 -20.91 -22.68
N VAL A 484 29.80 -19.96 -22.41
CA VAL A 484 28.36 -20.27 -22.22
C VAL A 484 27.76 -20.92 -23.46
N MET A 485 28.12 -20.46 -24.67
CA MET A 485 27.67 -21.09 -25.91
C MET A 485 28.19 -22.52 -26.06
N THR A 486 29.44 -22.80 -25.69
CA THR A 486 29.97 -24.18 -25.70
C THR A 486 29.17 -25.09 -24.76
N VAL A 487 28.82 -24.63 -23.55
CA VAL A 487 28.00 -25.38 -22.59
C VAL A 487 26.58 -25.65 -23.11
N ILE A 488 26.00 -24.70 -23.83
CA ILE A 488 24.68 -24.87 -24.46
C ILE A 488 24.76 -25.92 -25.57
N VAL A 489 25.76 -25.82 -26.46
CA VAL A 489 25.93 -26.73 -27.59
C VAL A 489 26.29 -28.15 -27.14
N SER A 490 27.04 -28.31 -26.05
CA SER A 490 27.37 -29.62 -25.50
C SER A 490 26.20 -30.31 -24.79
N GLY A 491 25.07 -29.61 -24.57
CA GLY A 491 23.93 -30.13 -23.82
C GLY A 491 24.16 -30.27 -22.32
N ALA A 492 25.23 -29.65 -21.79
CA ALA A 492 25.55 -29.66 -20.36
C ALA A 492 24.66 -28.71 -19.54
N LEU A 493 23.98 -27.78 -20.19
CA LEU A 493 23.03 -26.88 -19.52
C LEU A 493 21.93 -27.70 -18.81
N GLY A 494 21.76 -27.48 -17.50
CA GLY A 494 20.73 -28.11 -16.66
C GLY A 494 20.78 -29.64 -16.59
N GLN A 495 21.95 -30.25 -16.75
CA GLN A 495 22.17 -31.64 -16.33
C GLN A 495 22.11 -31.73 -14.79
N PRO A 496 21.58 -32.83 -14.22
CA PRO A 496 21.60 -33.03 -12.77
C PRO A 496 23.04 -33.03 -12.27
N LEU A 497 23.30 -32.29 -11.19
CA LEU A 497 24.63 -32.25 -10.58
C LEU A 497 24.94 -33.58 -9.90
N GLU A 498 26.13 -34.11 -10.13
CA GLU A 498 26.59 -35.31 -9.44
C GLU A 498 26.98 -34.99 -7.99
N ARG A 499 26.13 -35.43 -7.05
CA ARG A 499 26.44 -35.30 -5.62
C ARG A 499 27.60 -36.24 -5.26
N PRO A 500 28.69 -35.72 -4.63
CA PRO A 500 29.75 -36.57 -4.10
C PRO A 500 29.19 -37.60 -3.10
N SER A 501 29.63 -38.85 -3.21
CA SER A 501 29.20 -39.95 -2.32
C SER A 501 29.51 -39.68 -0.84
N GLU A 502 30.54 -38.88 -0.57
CA GLU A 502 30.99 -38.47 0.76
C GLU A 502 30.08 -37.43 1.43
N TRP A 503 29.22 -36.74 0.67
CA TRP A 503 28.30 -35.73 1.21
C TRP A 503 27.04 -36.40 1.75
N ASN A 504 27.05 -36.71 3.05
CA ASN A 504 25.89 -37.29 3.73
C ASN A 504 24.82 -36.22 3.99
N ILE A 505 23.64 -36.38 3.37
CA ILE A 505 22.51 -35.44 3.45
C ILE A 505 21.32 -36.05 4.20
N GLN A 506 21.59 -36.82 5.25
CA GLN A 506 20.52 -37.45 6.04
C GLN A 506 19.86 -36.48 7.03
N ASP A 507 20.60 -35.49 7.52
CA ASP A 507 20.08 -34.52 8.46
C ASP A 507 19.45 -33.30 7.75
N PRO A 508 18.49 -32.60 8.40
CA PRO A 508 17.81 -31.46 7.80
C PRO A 508 18.73 -30.28 7.43
N ILE A 509 19.84 -30.07 8.14
CA ILE A 509 20.75 -28.94 7.94
C ILE A 509 21.54 -29.15 6.66
N SER A 510 22.17 -30.32 6.53
CA SER A 510 22.89 -30.70 5.30
C SER A 510 21.96 -30.71 4.10
N LYS A 511 20.68 -31.11 4.28
CA LYS A 511 19.67 -31.03 3.21
C LYS A 511 19.37 -29.61 2.79
N ALA A 512 19.19 -28.70 3.74
CA ALA A 512 18.98 -27.29 3.44
C ALA A 512 20.20 -26.66 2.75
N GLN A 513 21.42 -27.00 3.19
CA GLN A 513 22.66 -26.53 2.57
C GLN A 513 22.79 -27.02 1.12
N TRP A 514 22.46 -28.29 0.85
CA TRP A 514 22.48 -28.83 -0.51
C TRP A 514 21.51 -28.10 -1.43
N VAL A 515 20.26 -27.88 -0.97
CA VAL A 515 19.27 -27.10 -1.72
C VAL A 515 19.77 -25.68 -1.97
N ALA A 516 20.46 -25.06 -1.01
CA ALA A 516 21.06 -23.73 -1.17
C ALA A 516 22.20 -23.70 -2.20
N ILE A 517 23.02 -24.75 -2.27
CA ILE A 517 24.07 -24.93 -3.28
C ILE A 517 23.46 -25.05 -4.67
N GLU A 518 22.50 -25.97 -4.84
CA GLU A 518 21.80 -26.16 -6.13
C GLU A 518 21.12 -24.87 -6.58
N THR A 519 20.41 -24.19 -5.68
CA THR A 519 19.77 -22.90 -5.93
C THR A 519 20.79 -21.86 -6.39
N SER A 520 21.93 -21.74 -5.69
CA SER A 520 22.96 -20.76 -6.04
C SER A 520 23.60 -21.03 -7.39
N ILE A 521 23.87 -22.30 -7.73
CA ILE A 521 24.38 -22.68 -9.06
C ILE A 521 23.37 -22.30 -10.13
N MET A 522 22.09 -22.62 -9.93
CA MET A 522 21.02 -22.25 -10.87
C MET A 522 20.93 -20.74 -11.05
N GLU A 523 20.90 -19.96 -9.97
CA GLU A 523 20.85 -18.49 -10.03
C GLU A 523 22.04 -17.89 -10.76
N LEU A 524 23.27 -18.39 -10.49
CA LEU A 524 24.49 -17.93 -11.15
C LEU A 524 24.50 -18.29 -12.63
N MET A 525 24.11 -19.52 -12.98
CA MET A 525 24.07 -20.01 -14.35
C MET A 525 23.07 -19.23 -15.19
N TRP A 526 21.81 -19.17 -14.75
CA TRP A 526 20.74 -18.49 -15.48
C TRP A 526 20.91 -16.97 -15.46
N GLY A 527 21.43 -16.39 -14.37
CA GLY A 527 21.80 -14.97 -14.33
C GLY A 527 22.98 -14.63 -15.26
N THR A 528 23.93 -15.55 -15.46
CA THR A 528 25.02 -15.36 -16.44
C THR A 528 24.48 -15.45 -17.88
N ILE A 529 23.56 -16.37 -18.14
CA ILE A 529 22.86 -16.49 -19.42
C ILE A 529 22.09 -15.20 -19.76
N GLU A 530 21.31 -14.68 -18.81
CA GLU A 530 20.59 -13.40 -18.94
C GLU A 530 21.55 -12.27 -19.36
N ARG A 531 22.67 -12.11 -18.64
CA ARG A 531 23.61 -11.01 -18.88
C ARG A 531 24.43 -11.16 -20.16
N THR A 532 24.71 -12.37 -20.64
CA THR A 532 25.60 -12.62 -21.79
C THR A 532 24.94 -12.38 -23.15
N ALA A 533 23.62 -12.19 -23.20
CA ALA A 533 22.86 -11.91 -24.43
C ALA A 533 23.12 -12.95 -25.54
N ILE A 534 22.60 -14.17 -25.32
CA ILE A 534 22.69 -15.31 -26.25
C ILE A 534 22.16 -14.95 -27.65
N CYS A 535 22.75 -15.57 -28.68
CA CYS A 535 22.38 -15.41 -30.09
C CYS A 535 21.04 -16.09 -30.43
N GLU A 536 20.35 -15.57 -31.45
CA GLU A 536 19.04 -16.05 -31.93
C GLU A 536 19.00 -17.58 -32.12
N MET A 537 20.00 -18.15 -32.80
CA MET A 537 20.10 -19.59 -33.13
C MET A 537 20.08 -20.56 -31.94
N HIS A 538 20.40 -20.11 -30.72
CA HIS A 538 20.41 -20.97 -29.53
C HIS A 538 19.21 -20.71 -28.61
N SER A 539 18.32 -19.81 -29.01
CA SER A 539 17.21 -19.34 -28.17
C SER A 539 16.24 -20.46 -27.83
N GLU A 540 15.90 -21.30 -28.81
CA GLU A 540 15.00 -22.44 -28.62
C GLU A 540 15.58 -23.50 -27.68
N VAL A 541 16.87 -23.80 -27.81
CA VAL A 541 17.58 -24.75 -26.92
C VAL A 541 17.57 -24.25 -25.48
N VAL A 542 17.84 -22.95 -25.29
CA VAL A 542 17.84 -22.33 -23.96
C VAL A 542 16.42 -22.35 -23.37
N ILE A 543 15.39 -22.06 -24.16
CA ILE A 543 13.99 -22.14 -23.71
C ILE A 543 13.67 -23.57 -23.29
N ALA A 544 13.89 -24.56 -24.14
CA ALA A 544 13.59 -25.96 -23.85
C ALA A 544 14.23 -26.41 -22.51
N LYS A 545 15.50 -26.05 -22.30
CA LYS A 545 16.22 -26.39 -21.06
C LYS A 545 15.78 -25.58 -19.84
N ALA A 546 15.37 -24.33 -20.03
CA ALA A 546 14.79 -23.50 -18.99
C ALA A 546 13.47 -24.11 -18.49
N LEU A 547 12.64 -24.63 -19.40
CA LEU A 547 11.40 -25.32 -19.03
C LEU A 547 11.65 -26.57 -18.19
N GLU A 548 12.61 -27.41 -18.57
CA GLU A 548 13.02 -28.55 -17.73
C GLU A 548 13.50 -28.09 -16.33
N THR A 549 14.25 -26.99 -16.27
CA THR A 549 14.76 -26.46 -14.99
C THR A 549 13.65 -25.91 -14.10
N LEU A 550 12.64 -25.23 -14.67
CA LEU A 550 11.51 -24.69 -13.90
C LEU A 550 10.73 -25.77 -13.14
N GLN A 551 10.75 -27.03 -13.60
CA GLN A 551 10.06 -28.15 -12.93
C GLN A 551 10.73 -28.57 -11.61
N ILE A 552 12.03 -28.27 -11.45
CA ILE A 552 12.84 -28.68 -10.29
C ILE A 552 13.38 -27.50 -9.49
N SER A 553 13.18 -26.26 -9.96
CA SER A 553 13.72 -25.05 -9.34
C SER A 553 13.03 -24.70 -8.01
N THR A 554 13.79 -24.08 -7.11
CA THR A 554 13.26 -23.40 -5.92
C THR A 554 12.56 -22.09 -6.27
N GLN A 555 11.86 -21.47 -5.31
CA GLN A 555 11.18 -20.20 -5.55
C GLN A 555 12.16 -19.10 -5.98
N GLU A 556 13.34 -19.04 -5.35
CA GLU A 556 14.39 -18.06 -5.62
C GLU A 556 15.01 -18.24 -7.00
N SER A 557 15.44 -19.47 -7.32
CA SER A 557 16.05 -19.78 -8.62
C SER A 557 15.07 -19.64 -9.79
N SER A 558 13.78 -19.92 -9.58
CA SER A 558 12.75 -19.81 -10.62
C SER A 558 12.66 -18.41 -11.23
N LEU A 559 12.82 -17.35 -10.43
CA LEU A 559 12.79 -15.97 -10.94
C LEU A 559 13.98 -15.69 -11.88
N GLN A 560 15.16 -16.21 -11.59
CA GLN A 560 16.32 -16.04 -12.46
C GLN A 560 16.16 -16.82 -13.78
N VAL A 561 15.56 -18.01 -13.73
CA VAL A 561 15.21 -18.77 -14.93
C VAL A 561 14.21 -17.98 -15.79
N LEU A 562 13.16 -17.41 -15.19
CA LEU A 562 12.21 -16.54 -15.91
C LEU A 562 12.92 -15.35 -16.56
N LYS A 563 13.83 -14.67 -15.86
CA LYS A 563 14.60 -13.54 -16.43
C LYS A 563 15.47 -13.97 -17.62
N ALA A 564 16.09 -15.14 -17.53
CA ALA A 564 16.84 -15.71 -18.64
C ALA A 564 15.93 -15.97 -19.85
N ILE A 565 14.73 -16.54 -19.66
CA ILE A 565 13.74 -16.73 -20.73
C ILE A 565 13.34 -15.37 -21.35
N ALA A 566 13.11 -14.34 -20.53
CA ALA A 566 12.79 -12.99 -21.02
C ALA A 566 13.89 -12.41 -21.93
N SER A 567 15.17 -12.63 -21.58
CA SER A 567 16.33 -12.16 -22.34
C SER A 567 16.52 -12.84 -23.72
N VAL A 568 15.86 -13.98 -23.91
CA VAL A 568 15.96 -14.83 -25.10
C VAL A 568 14.72 -14.68 -25.98
N THR A 569 13.53 -14.65 -25.38
CA THR A 569 12.25 -14.48 -26.10
C THR A 569 12.17 -13.16 -26.86
N SER A 570 12.75 -12.09 -26.32
CA SER A 570 12.88 -10.78 -26.99
C SER A 570 13.67 -10.79 -28.30
N LYS A 571 14.36 -11.89 -28.64
CA LYS A 571 15.16 -12.04 -29.87
C LYS A 571 14.56 -13.00 -30.89
N LEU A 572 13.48 -13.69 -30.54
CA LEU A 572 12.82 -14.64 -31.43
C LEU A 572 12.11 -13.89 -32.57
N LYS A 573 12.16 -14.45 -33.78
CA LYS A 573 11.48 -13.92 -34.98
C LYS A 573 10.38 -14.87 -35.45
N GLU A 574 9.68 -14.47 -36.50
CA GLU A 574 8.66 -15.29 -37.16
C GLU A 574 9.26 -16.62 -37.64
N GLY A 575 8.69 -17.75 -37.21
CA GLY A 575 9.13 -19.11 -37.60
C GLY A 575 9.61 -20.02 -36.45
N THR A 576 9.63 -19.54 -35.21
CA THR A 576 9.86 -20.38 -34.01
C THR A 576 8.73 -21.41 -33.82
N ASP A 577 9.06 -22.57 -33.25
CA ASP A 577 8.07 -23.62 -32.92
C ASP A 577 6.98 -23.12 -31.96
N ASP A 578 5.76 -22.95 -32.50
CA ASP A 578 4.56 -22.55 -31.75
C ASP A 578 4.28 -23.48 -30.56
N LEU A 579 4.59 -24.78 -30.66
CA LEU A 579 4.35 -25.74 -29.57
C LEU A 579 5.32 -25.49 -28.40
N LEU A 580 6.59 -25.20 -28.70
CA LEU A 580 7.58 -24.84 -27.70
C LEU A 580 7.20 -23.54 -26.97
N LEU A 581 6.74 -22.53 -27.72
CA LEU A 581 6.29 -21.25 -27.16
C LEU A 581 5.03 -21.40 -26.30
N LEU A 582 4.05 -22.19 -26.75
CA LEU A 582 2.85 -22.48 -25.98
C LEU A 582 3.21 -23.11 -24.63
N ARG A 583 4.00 -24.18 -24.65
CA ARG A 583 4.49 -24.84 -23.43
C ARG A 583 5.29 -23.88 -22.54
N CYS A 584 6.07 -22.98 -23.16
CA CYS A 584 6.83 -21.98 -22.43
C CYS A 584 5.93 -21.03 -21.64
N PHE A 585 4.91 -20.47 -22.29
CA PHE A 585 3.97 -19.55 -21.63
C PHE A 585 3.17 -20.23 -20.53
N GLU A 586 2.67 -21.45 -20.76
CA GLU A 586 1.94 -22.21 -19.74
C GLU A 586 2.80 -22.51 -18.51
N MET A 587 4.03 -22.97 -18.71
CA MET A 587 4.94 -23.29 -17.61
C MET A 587 5.37 -22.04 -16.84
N CYS A 588 5.74 -20.95 -17.54
CA CYS A 588 6.10 -19.70 -16.87
C CYS A 588 4.93 -19.13 -16.07
N TRP A 589 3.70 -19.22 -16.60
CA TRP A 589 2.49 -18.80 -15.89
C TRP A 589 2.23 -19.66 -14.65
N GLN A 590 2.40 -20.98 -14.77
CA GLN A 590 2.26 -21.90 -13.64
C GLN A 590 3.31 -21.61 -12.55
N THR A 591 4.57 -21.39 -12.91
CA THR A 591 5.62 -20.99 -11.95
C THR A 591 5.24 -19.69 -11.23
N CYS A 592 4.67 -18.71 -11.93
CA CYS A 592 4.17 -17.49 -11.29
C CYS A 592 3.04 -17.78 -10.28
N LYS A 593 2.12 -18.71 -10.59
CA LYS A 593 1.08 -19.14 -9.64
C LYS A 593 1.68 -19.80 -8.40
N ASP A 594 2.74 -20.58 -8.55
CA ASP A 594 3.45 -21.24 -7.45
C ASP A 594 4.16 -20.24 -6.53
N LEU A 595 4.57 -19.09 -7.08
CA LEU A 595 5.17 -17.98 -6.33
C LEU A 595 4.15 -17.15 -5.52
N LYS A 596 2.83 -17.38 -5.62
CA LYS A 596 1.78 -16.51 -5.05
C LYS A 596 1.92 -16.16 -3.56
N LYS A 597 2.55 -17.03 -2.76
CA LYS A 597 2.79 -16.82 -1.32
C LYS A 597 4.15 -16.21 -0.99
N SER A 598 4.98 -15.95 -2.00
CA SER A 598 6.34 -15.42 -1.87
C SER A 598 6.37 -13.92 -2.21
N SER A 599 7.34 -13.20 -1.65
CA SER A 599 7.65 -11.83 -2.07
C SER A 599 8.09 -11.74 -3.54
N LEU A 600 8.53 -12.87 -4.12
CA LEU A 600 8.92 -13.00 -5.52
C LEU A 600 7.74 -13.08 -6.50
N PHE A 601 6.49 -13.12 -5.99
CA PHE A 601 5.30 -13.17 -6.84
C PHE A 601 5.22 -11.99 -7.81
N ARG A 602 5.38 -10.74 -7.33
CA ARG A 602 5.26 -9.55 -8.18
C ARG A 602 6.36 -9.50 -9.24
N PRO A 603 7.65 -9.64 -8.88
CA PRO A 603 8.71 -9.72 -9.89
C PRO A 603 8.50 -10.87 -10.89
N GLY A 604 7.96 -12.01 -10.43
CA GLY A 604 7.62 -13.14 -11.30
C GLY A 604 6.57 -12.77 -12.34
N ILE A 605 5.46 -12.15 -11.92
CA ILE A 605 4.40 -11.67 -12.83
C ILE A 605 4.92 -10.62 -13.80
N GLU A 606 5.72 -9.66 -13.34
CA GLU A 606 6.35 -8.65 -14.21
C GLU A 606 7.24 -9.29 -15.28
N THR A 607 8.06 -10.26 -14.87
CA THR A 607 8.94 -11.00 -15.77
C THR A 607 8.13 -11.83 -16.76
N PHE A 608 7.09 -12.54 -16.31
CA PHE A 608 6.20 -13.31 -17.17
C PHE A 608 5.47 -12.44 -18.19
N VAL A 609 4.96 -11.28 -17.77
CA VAL A 609 4.31 -10.35 -18.69
C VAL A 609 5.29 -9.88 -19.77
N ALA A 610 6.55 -9.62 -19.41
CA ALA A 610 7.62 -9.29 -20.36
C ALA A 610 7.99 -10.47 -21.30
N ILE A 611 7.86 -11.72 -20.85
CA ILE A 611 8.06 -12.92 -21.68
C ILE A 611 6.92 -13.08 -22.70
N ALA A 612 5.67 -13.08 -22.23
CA ALA A 612 4.53 -13.57 -22.99
C ALA A 612 3.85 -12.48 -23.83
N PHE A 613 3.73 -11.25 -23.30
CA PHE A 613 2.99 -10.18 -23.95
C PHE A 613 3.93 -9.25 -24.72
N GLN A 614 4.59 -9.79 -25.74
CA GLN A 614 5.43 -9.03 -26.68
C GLN A 614 4.68 -8.78 -27.99
N PRO A 615 4.98 -7.69 -28.72
CA PRO A 615 4.26 -7.36 -29.96
C PRO A 615 4.29 -8.47 -31.01
N GLN A 616 5.40 -9.20 -31.12
CA GLN A 616 5.53 -10.35 -32.02
C GLN A 616 4.49 -11.44 -31.69
N PHE A 617 4.41 -11.92 -30.45
CA PHE A 617 3.50 -13.01 -30.06
C PHE A 617 2.02 -12.63 -30.10
N LEU A 618 1.70 -11.34 -29.97
CA LEU A 618 0.33 -10.83 -30.08
C LEU A 618 -0.20 -10.77 -31.52
N ARG A 619 0.68 -10.87 -32.53
CA ARG A 619 0.31 -10.95 -33.96
C ARG A 619 0.11 -12.37 -34.47
N PHE A 620 0.66 -13.37 -33.77
CA PHE A 620 0.66 -14.77 -34.19
C PHE A 620 -0.58 -15.57 -33.74
N THR A 621 -0.64 -16.82 -34.22
CA THR A 621 -1.55 -17.90 -33.82
C THR A 621 -1.71 -18.05 -32.31
N LEU A 622 -0.66 -17.73 -31.53
CA LEU A 622 -0.64 -17.82 -30.07
C LEU A 622 -1.48 -16.75 -29.35
N LYS A 623 -1.94 -15.72 -30.06
CA LYS A 623 -2.75 -14.62 -29.50
C LYS A 623 -3.95 -15.12 -28.70
N ALA A 624 -4.72 -16.07 -29.24
CA ALA A 624 -5.93 -16.57 -28.58
C ALA A 624 -5.63 -17.16 -27.20
N HIS A 625 -4.52 -17.90 -27.07
CA HIS A 625 -4.07 -18.47 -25.81
C HIS A 625 -3.53 -17.40 -24.85
N LEU A 626 -2.74 -16.46 -25.34
CA LEU A 626 -2.26 -15.33 -24.51
C LEU A 626 -3.42 -14.49 -23.96
N MET A 627 -4.49 -14.32 -24.73
CA MET A 627 -5.69 -13.61 -24.26
C MET A 627 -6.48 -14.42 -23.22
N GLN A 628 -6.41 -15.76 -23.21
CA GLN A 628 -6.93 -16.58 -22.12
C GLN A 628 -6.11 -16.37 -20.84
N ILE A 629 -4.78 -16.37 -20.94
CA ILE A 629 -3.91 -16.06 -19.80
C ILE A 629 -4.13 -14.61 -19.31
N ALA A 630 -4.38 -13.65 -20.20
CA ALA A 630 -4.73 -12.29 -19.82
C ALA A 630 -6.02 -12.24 -18.97
N ALA A 631 -7.00 -13.07 -19.30
CA ALA A 631 -8.23 -13.22 -18.50
C ALA A 631 -7.95 -13.83 -17.12
N ASP A 632 -7.10 -14.87 -17.04
CA ASP A 632 -6.62 -15.44 -15.77
C ASP A 632 -5.93 -14.38 -14.90
N ILE A 633 -5.04 -13.56 -15.48
CA ILE A 633 -4.34 -12.47 -14.78
C ILE A 633 -5.34 -11.44 -14.26
N GLN A 634 -6.36 -11.11 -15.06
CA GLN A 634 -7.41 -10.18 -14.67
C GLN A 634 -8.23 -10.70 -13.49
N GLU A 635 -8.69 -11.96 -13.54
CA GLU A 635 -9.42 -12.60 -12.43
C GLU A 635 -8.57 -12.65 -11.17
N LEU A 636 -7.29 -13.02 -11.31
CA LEU A 636 -6.35 -13.00 -10.18
C LEU A 636 -6.16 -11.60 -9.62
N GLY A 637 -6.18 -10.57 -10.47
CA GLY A 637 -6.15 -9.17 -10.08
C GLY A 637 -7.33 -8.75 -9.22
N GLU A 638 -8.51 -9.35 -9.37
CA GLU A 638 -9.66 -9.04 -8.49
C GLU A 638 -9.44 -9.54 -7.06
N ALA A 639 -8.61 -10.57 -6.87
CA ALA A 639 -8.26 -11.11 -5.56
C ALA A 639 -6.94 -10.54 -5.00
N VAL A 640 -5.98 -10.21 -5.86
CA VAL A 640 -4.64 -9.74 -5.49
C VAL A 640 -4.39 -8.36 -6.11
N PRO A 641 -4.37 -7.28 -5.29
CA PRO A 641 -4.29 -5.89 -5.77
C PRO A 641 -3.14 -5.71 -6.76
N GLY A 642 -3.31 -4.95 -7.83
CA GLY A 642 -2.20 -4.58 -8.72
C GLY A 642 -1.59 -5.64 -9.64
N VAL A 643 -2.00 -6.91 -9.59
CA VAL A 643 -1.59 -7.92 -10.60
C VAL A 643 -2.02 -7.48 -12.00
N PHE A 644 -3.27 -7.02 -12.14
CA PHE A 644 -3.79 -6.56 -13.42
C PHE A 644 -3.13 -5.26 -13.90
N ASN A 645 -2.64 -4.42 -12.97
CA ASN A 645 -1.91 -3.19 -13.30
C ASN A 645 -0.59 -3.50 -14.03
N ILE A 646 0.10 -4.58 -13.67
CA ILE A 646 1.34 -5.01 -14.34
C ILE A 646 1.08 -5.33 -15.82
N LEU A 647 0.05 -6.14 -16.10
CA LEU A 647 -0.35 -6.46 -17.47
C LEU A 647 -0.77 -5.19 -18.24
N MET A 648 -1.61 -4.36 -17.65
CA MET A 648 -2.08 -3.14 -18.30
C MET A 648 -0.95 -2.15 -18.58
N LYS A 649 0.02 -2.01 -17.68
CA LYS A 649 1.21 -1.17 -17.90
C LYS A 649 1.96 -1.62 -19.17
N ASN A 650 2.14 -2.92 -19.37
CA ASN A 650 2.83 -3.48 -20.53
C ASN A 650 2.01 -3.36 -21.82
N LEU A 651 0.73 -3.76 -21.81
CA LEU A 651 -0.13 -3.67 -23.01
C LEU A 651 -0.30 -2.21 -23.48
N LEU A 652 -0.48 -1.28 -22.56
CA LEU A 652 -0.59 0.14 -22.90
C LEU A 652 0.72 0.71 -23.46
N SER A 653 1.89 0.25 -23.02
CA SER A 653 3.16 0.65 -23.66
C SER A 653 3.27 0.15 -25.09
N ILE A 654 2.82 -1.08 -25.36
CA ILE A 654 2.82 -1.66 -26.71
C ILE A 654 1.88 -0.88 -27.62
N TRP A 655 0.65 -0.62 -27.16
CA TRP A 655 -0.37 0.08 -27.95
C TRP A 655 -0.09 1.56 -28.20
N ARG A 656 0.77 2.19 -27.40
CA ARG A 656 1.23 3.58 -27.63
C ARG A 656 2.28 3.67 -28.74
N ASP A 657 2.93 2.57 -29.06
CA ASP A 657 3.95 2.52 -30.09
C ASP A 657 3.30 2.65 -31.48
N PRO A 658 3.73 3.62 -32.32
CA PRO A 658 3.26 3.75 -33.70
C PRO A 658 3.47 2.49 -34.55
N ASP A 659 4.45 1.65 -34.25
CA ASP A 659 4.73 0.42 -34.99
C ASP A 659 3.75 -0.72 -34.65
N ASN A 660 2.89 -0.52 -33.65
CA ASN A 660 1.97 -1.54 -33.13
C ASN A 660 0.49 -1.16 -33.20
N GLN A 661 0.13 -0.25 -34.11
CA GLN A 661 -1.26 0.21 -34.25
C GLN A 661 -2.22 -0.88 -34.74
N ASP A 662 -1.73 -1.89 -35.47
CA ASP A 662 -2.48 -3.06 -35.88
C ASP A 662 -3.00 -3.90 -34.70
N LEU A 663 -2.29 -3.89 -33.56
CA LEU A 663 -2.68 -4.62 -32.36
C LEU A 663 -3.86 -3.99 -31.60
N LEU A 664 -4.32 -2.81 -32.01
CA LEU A 664 -5.45 -2.12 -31.38
C LEU A 664 -6.82 -2.69 -31.76
N GLU A 665 -6.97 -3.37 -32.90
CA GLU A 665 -8.29 -3.82 -33.37
C GLU A 665 -8.98 -4.77 -32.37
N ASP A 666 -8.20 -5.57 -31.64
CA ASP A 666 -8.68 -6.58 -30.69
C ASP A 666 -8.52 -6.18 -29.21
N CYS A 667 -8.11 -4.93 -28.92
CA CYS A 667 -7.85 -4.50 -27.53
C CYS A 667 -9.14 -4.21 -26.72
N SER A 668 -10.30 -4.19 -27.38
CA SER A 668 -11.56 -3.70 -26.81
C SER A 668 -11.97 -4.42 -25.52
N THR A 669 -11.95 -5.75 -25.50
CA THR A 669 -12.33 -6.56 -24.32
C THR A 669 -11.49 -6.21 -23.09
N THR A 670 -10.16 -6.20 -23.25
CA THR A 670 -9.23 -5.91 -22.16
C THR A 670 -9.33 -4.46 -21.69
N LEU A 671 -9.46 -3.51 -22.61
CA LEU A 671 -9.63 -2.10 -22.27
C LEU A 671 -10.93 -1.84 -21.52
N ILE A 672 -12.06 -2.46 -21.89
CA ILE A 672 -13.33 -2.30 -21.16
C ILE A 672 -13.17 -2.77 -19.73
N LYS A 673 -12.51 -3.91 -19.53
CA LYS A 673 -12.22 -4.43 -18.18
C LYS A 673 -11.35 -3.46 -17.40
N ALA A 674 -10.30 -2.89 -18.00
CA ALA A 674 -9.45 -1.88 -17.36
C ALA A 674 -10.19 -0.58 -17.03
N LEU A 675 -11.04 -0.09 -17.94
CA LEU A 675 -11.83 1.14 -17.75
C LEU A 675 -12.91 0.99 -16.67
N THR A 676 -13.44 -0.21 -16.51
CA THR A 676 -14.48 -0.52 -15.51
C THR A 676 -13.92 -1.12 -14.21
N TYR A 677 -12.60 -1.33 -14.17
CA TYR A 677 -11.89 -1.95 -13.05
C TYR A 677 -12.04 -1.16 -11.75
N GLY A 678 -12.02 -1.91 -10.65
CA GLY A 678 -11.94 -1.40 -9.30
C GLY A 678 -12.69 -2.29 -8.34
N VAL A 679 -11.91 -3.09 -7.60
CA VAL A 679 -12.34 -4.14 -6.68
C VAL A 679 -13.16 -3.57 -5.53
N ILE A 680 -14.16 -4.33 -5.08
CA ILE A 680 -14.93 -4.02 -3.87
C ILE A 680 -14.36 -4.84 -2.73
N TYR A 681 -13.49 -4.22 -1.96
CA TYR A 681 -12.87 -4.84 -0.80
C TYR A 681 -13.87 -5.08 0.34
N ARG A 682 -13.64 -6.16 1.09
CA ARG A 682 -14.33 -6.40 2.35
C ARG A 682 -13.94 -5.32 3.37
N LYS A 683 -14.74 -5.15 4.43
CA LYS A 683 -14.55 -4.07 5.42
C LYS A 683 -13.19 -4.13 6.12
N ASP A 684 -12.68 -5.34 6.40
CA ASP A 684 -11.36 -5.61 6.97
C ASP A 684 -10.23 -5.13 6.05
N GLN A 685 -10.23 -5.56 4.79
CA GLN A 685 -9.23 -5.14 3.79
C GLN A 685 -9.28 -3.64 3.53
N ARG A 686 -10.50 -3.06 3.45
CA ARG A 686 -10.65 -1.62 3.30
C ARG A 686 -10.00 -0.84 4.45
N CYS A 687 -10.14 -1.33 5.68
CA CYS A 687 -9.52 -0.69 6.85
C CYS A 687 -7.98 -0.72 6.76
N VAL A 688 -7.41 -1.82 6.25
CA VAL A 688 -5.97 -1.93 5.97
C VAL A 688 -5.54 -0.88 4.94
N PHE A 689 -6.20 -0.79 3.78
CA PHE A 689 -5.84 0.20 2.75
C PHE A 689 -6.07 1.65 3.20
N GLU A 690 -7.09 1.92 4.01
CA GLU A 690 -7.28 3.25 4.61
C GLU A 690 -6.14 3.58 5.59
N THR A 691 -5.64 2.59 6.33
CA THR A 691 -4.47 2.74 7.21
C THR A 691 -3.18 2.90 6.42
N GLU A 692 -2.99 2.16 5.34
CA GLU A 692 -1.86 2.39 4.41
C GLU A 692 -1.89 3.78 3.79
N ALA A 693 -3.07 4.27 3.40
CA ALA A 693 -3.21 5.63 2.88
C ALA A 693 -2.82 6.68 3.93
N PHE A 694 -3.15 6.44 5.21
CA PHE A 694 -2.71 7.27 6.32
C PHE A 694 -1.20 7.21 6.52
N ILE A 695 -0.59 6.02 6.47
CA ILE A 695 0.88 5.86 6.53
C ILE A 695 1.54 6.62 5.37
N ALA A 696 1.06 6.43 4.14
CA ALA A 696 1.57 7.10 2.95
C ALA A 696 1.44 8.63 3.01
N SER A 697 0.39 9.15 3.66
CA SER A 697 0.17 10.60 3.83
C SER A 697 1.24 11.29 4.65
N GLN A 698 1.97 10.55 5.50
CA GLN A 698 3.05 11.07 6.33
C GLN A 698 4.37 11.20 5.55
N GLY A 699 4.43 10.68 4.32
CA GLY A 699 5.58 10.83 3.43
C GLY A 699 6.88 10.36 4.08
N ASP A 700 7.95 11.10 3.86
CA ASP A 700 9.32 10.76 4.28
C ASP A 700 9.53 10.76 5.81
N THR A 701 8.53 11.17 6.60
CA THR A 701 8.64 11.08 8.06
C THR A 701 8.67 9.63 8.55
N LEU A 702 8.19 8.68 7.75
CA LEU A 702 8.27 7.24 8.00
C LEU A 702 9.09 6.59 6.89
N ALA A 703 10.23 5.98 7.24
CA ALA A 703 11.14 5.31 6.30
C ALA A 703 10.44 4.30 5.40
N VAL A 704 9.40 3.62 5.90
CA VAL A 704 8.59 2.68 5.13
C VAL A 704 8.08 3.25 3.80
N ASN A 705 7.76 4.55 3.74
CA ASN A 705 7.24 5.18 2.53
C ASN A 705 8.29 5.38 1.43
N GLN A 706 9.59 5.28 1.77
CA GLN A 706 10.70 5.29 0.80
C GLN A 706 11.16 3.88 0.45
N LEU A 707 10.99 2.93 1.38
CA LEU A 707 11.53 1.58 1.27
C LEU A 707 10.53 0.59 0.66
N LEU A 708 9.23 0.77 0.93
CA LEU A 708 8.16 -0.10 0.44
C LEU A 708 7.16 0.68 -0.41
N ASN A 709 6.63 0.03 -1.45
CA ASN A 709 5.59 0.60 -2.30
C ASN A 709 4.20 0.31 -1.71
N SER A 710 3.42 1.36 -1.47
CA SER A 710 2.06 1.19 -0.96
C SER A 710 1.07 0.68 -2.00
N GLU A 711 0.21 -0.27 -1.61
CA GLU A 711 -0.74 -0.92 -2.51
C GLU A 711 -2.12 -0.21 -2.55
N HIS A 712 -2.38 0.75 -1.66
CA HIS A 712 -3.71 1.38 -1.49
C HIS A 712 -4.31 2.07 -2.73
N ARG A 713 -3.51 2.37 -3.77
CA ARG A 713 -3.97 3.01 -5.02
C ARG A 713 -3.83 2.14 -6.27
N VAL A 714 -3.23 0.96 -6.18
CA VAL A 714 -2.74 0.23 -7.37
C VAL A 714 -3.90 -0.20 -8.28
N ASP A 715 -5.05 -0.54 -7.70
CA ASP A 715 -6.25 -0.86 -8.49
C ASP A 715 -6.86 0.36 -9.18
N ALA A 716 -6.83 1.51 -8.53
CA ALA A 716 -7.28 2.75 -9.14
C ALA A 716 -6.36 3.12 -10.32
N GLU A 717 -5.08 2.78 -10.22
CA GLU A 717 -4.07 3.03 -11.24
C GLU A 717 -4.37 2.33 -12.57
N VAL A 718 -4.91 1.10 -12.54
CA VAL A 718 -5.38 0.38 -13.74
C VAL A 718 -6.31 1.27 -14.56
N ARG A 719 -7.33 1.82 -13.91
CA ARG A 719 -8.34 2.67 -14.56
C ARG A 719 -7.76 4.01 -14.96
N ILE A 720 -6.90 4.61 -14.13
CA ILE A 720 -6.22 5.87 -14.45
C ILE A 720 -5.39 5.71 -15.73
N ARG A 721 -4.62 4.63 -15.85
CA ARG A 721 -3.79 4.32 -17.03
C ARG A 721 -4.65 4.12 -18.27
N ALA A 722 -5.75 3.37 -18.16
CA ALA A 722 -6.68 3.16 -19.26
C ALA A 722 -7.35 4.46 -19.72
N ILE A 723 -7.87 5.28 -18.80
CA ILE A 723 -8.45 6.59 -19.12
C ILE A 723 -7.40 7.52 -19.74
N THR A 724 -6.20 7.56 -19.17
CA THR A 724 -5.09 8.35 -19.71
C THR A 724 -4.79 7.94 -21.13
N PHE A 725 -4.74 6.64 -21.43
CA PHE A 725 -4.57 6.15 -22.79
C PHE A 725 -5.67 6.65 -23.73
N LEU A 726 -6.95 6.58 -23.33
CA LEU A 726 -8.07 7.08 -24.16
C LEU A 726 -7.96 8.58 -24.49
N VAL A 727 -7.53 9.40 -23.52
CA VAL A 727 -7.40 10.85 -23.70
C VAL A 727 -6.27 11.22 -24.68
N HIS A 728 -5.26 10.36 -24.83
CA HIS A 728 -4.14 10.59 -25.75
C HIS A 728 -4.36 10.02 -27.16
N LEU A 729 -5.51 9.38 -27.43
CA LEU A 729 -5.80 8.86 -28.77
C LEU A 729 -5.98 10.01 -29.77
N ASN A 730 -5.37 9.86 -30.95
CA ASN A 730 -5.48 10.83 -32.04
C ASN A 730 -6.83 10.71 -32.80
N PRO A 731 -7.62 11.79 -32.95
CA PRO A 731 -8.86 11.80 -33.75
C PRO A 731 -8.70 11.46 -35.24
N ALA A 732 -7.50 11.57 -35.83
CA ALA A 732 -7.28 11.23 -37.24
C ALA A 732 -7.15 9.72 -37.45
N ALA A 733 -6.54 9.01 -36.49
CA ALA A 733 -6.24 7.58 -36.61
C ALA A 733 -7.26 6.68 -35.89
N HIS A 734 -7.85 7.13 -34.78
CA HIS A 734 -8.53 6.23 -33.83
C HIS A 734 -10.05 6.38 -33.77
N ARG A 735 -10.70 6.96 -34.80
CA ARG A 735 -12.18 7.11 -34.79
C ARG A 735 -12.90 5.77 -34.78
N GLY A 736 -12.40 4.80 -35.55
CA GLY A 736 -12.96 3.44 -35.62
C GLY A 736 -12.88 2.74 -34.27
N LEU A 737 -11.68 2.72 -33.66
CA LEU A 737 -11.46 2.19 -32.32
C LEU A 737 -12.37 2.87 -31.27
N ALA A 738 -12.50 4.20 -31.31
CA ALA A 738 -13.36 4.92 -30.37
C ALA A 738 -14.84 4.52 -30.52
N ALA A 739 -15.33 4.33 -31.74
CA ALA A 739 -16.69 3.87 -31.99
C ALA A 739 -16.90 2.42 -31.48
N GLN A 740 -15.95 1.52 -31.76
CA GLN A 740 -15.97 0.14 -31.28
C GLN A 740 -15.97 0.06 -29.75
N LEU A 741 -15.07 0.81 -29.08
CA LEU A 741 -15.02 0.89 -27.62
C LEU A 741 -16.32 1.45 -27.04
N CYS A 742 -16.90 2.48 -27.66
CA CYS A 742 -18.16 3.06 -27.22
C CYS A 742 -19.31 2.05 -27.32
N GLN A 743 -19.42 1.32 -28.44
CA GLN A 743 -20.44 0.28 -28.61
C GLN A 743 -20.28 -0.86 -27.60
N ALA A 744 -19.04 -1.30 -27.36
CA ALA A 744 -18.77 -2.37 -26.42
C ALA A 744 -19.02 -1.94 -24.95
N LEU A 745 -18.73 -0.68 -24.59
CA LEU A 745 -19.11 -0.09 -23.30
C LEU A 745 -20.64 -0.02 -23.11
N LEU A 746 -21.39 0.35 -24.16
CA LEU A 746 -22.85 0.34 -24.13
C LEU A 746 -23.43 -1.07 -24.00
N ALA A 747 -22.83 -2.07 -24.67
CA ALA A 747 -23.20 -3.46 -24.52
C ALA A 747 -22.98 -3.94 -23.07
N TYR A 748 -21.85 -3.54 -22.47
CA TYR A 748 -21.55 -3.86 -21.07
C TYR A 748 -22.49 -3.17 -20.07
N ASP A 749 -22.90 -1.92 -20.32
CA ASP A 749 -23.92 -1.23 -19.51
C ASP A 749 -25.26 -1.97 -19.53
N LYS A 750 -25.68 -2.46 -20.70
CA LYS A 750 -26.90 -3.28 -20.86
C LYS A 750 -26.79 -4.61 -20.12
N GLU A 751 -25.65 -5.28 -20.20
CA GLU A 751 -25.39 -6.52 -19.46
C GLU A 751 -25.52 -6.30 -17.95
N VAL A 752 -24.84 -5.29 -17.42
CA VAL A 752 -24.89 -4.92 -15.99
C VAL A 752 -26.32 -4.56 -15.55
N SER A 753 -27.08 -3.89 -16.40
CA SER A 753 -28.48 -3.50 -16.13
C SER A 753 -29.46 -4.66 -16.18
N SER A 754 -29.18 -5.69 -16.99
CA SER A 754 -30.02 -6.89 -17.13
C SER A 754 -30.08 -7.70 -15.83
N VAL A 755 -29.00 -7.71 -15.05
CA VAL A 755 -28.90 -8.45 -13.79
C VAL A 755 -29.78 -7.83 -12.70
N ARG A 756 -29.85 -6.48 -12.63
CA ARG A 756 -30.72 -5.74 -11.68
C ARG A 756 -31.15 -4.38 -12.25
N LYS A 757 -32.40 -4.29 -12.69
CA LYS A 757 -33.00 -3.03 -13.18
C LYS A 757 -33.08 -1.92 -12.12
N ARG A 758 -33.25 -2.26 -10.84
CA ARG A 758 -33.26 -1.31 -9.72
C ARG A 758 -32.06 -1.58 -8.82
N TYR A 759 -31.23 -0.56 -8.65
CA TYR A 759 -30.00 -0.66 -7.87
C TYR A 759 -29.85 0.55 -6.93
N PHE A 760 -29.16 0.33 -5.82
CA PHE A 760 -28.97 1.36 -4.78
C PHE A 760 -27.71 2.19 -5.03
N GLY A 761 -27.69 3.41 -4.48
CA GLY A 761 -26.49 4.22 -4.42
C GLY A 761 -25.30 3.44 -3.84
N ASN A 762 -24.12 3.66 -4.40
CA ASN A 762 -22.86 3.00 -4.05
C ASN A 762 -22.78 1.47 -4.19
N SER A 763 -23.80 0.80 -4.73
CA SER A 763 -23.75 -0.61 -5.11
C SER A 763 -22.69 -0.90 -6.20
N SER A 764 -22.35 -2.18 -6.41
CA SER A 764 -21.44 -2.60 -7.49
C SER A 764 -21.92 -2.12 -8.86
N VAL A 765 -23.19 -2.40 -9.17
CA VAL A 765 -23.88 -1.94 -10.39
C VAL A 765 -23.76 -0.43 -10.56
N HIS A 766 -24.04 0.35 -9.52
CA HIS A 766 -23.92 1.81 -9.58
C HIS A 766 -22.49 2.27 -9.92
N ARG A 767 -21.48 1.71 -9.24
CA ARG A 767 -20.08 2.08 -9.44
C ARG A 767 -19.61 1.72 -10.85
N THR A 768 -19.96 0.54 -11.34
CA THR A 768 -19.62 0.09 -12.70
C THR A 768 -20.26 1.00 -13.75
N LYS A 769 -21.56 1.33 -13.63
CA LYS A 769 -22.23 2.28 -14.53
C LYS A 769 -21.56 3.65 -14.54
N ASN A 770 -21.21 4.20 -13.37
CA ASN A 770 -20.46 5.47 -13.31
C ASN A 770 -19.14 5.39 -14.08
N ARG A 771 -18.38 4.29 -13.92
CA ARG A 771 -17.11 4.09 -14.65
C ARG A 771 -17.31 3.99 -16.16
N ILE A 772 -18.33 3.24 -16.60
CA ILE A 772 -18.68 3.11 -18.03
C ILE A 772 -18.96 4.49 -18.63
N TRP A 773 -19.88 5.25 -18.04
CA TRP A 773 -20.29 6.54 -18.58
C TRP A 773 -19.18 7.61 -18.48
N GLN A 774 -18.30 7.53 -17.47
CA GLN A 774 -17.07 8.32 -17.42
C GLN A 774 -16.12 8.01 -18.59
N ALA A 775 -15.94 6.73 -18.94
CA ALA A 775 -15.11 6.32 -20.07
C ALA A 775 -15.72 6.78 -21.42
N ILE A 776 -17.03 6.62 -21.60
CA ILE A 776 -17.75 7.11 -22.80
C ILE A 776 -17.56 8.62 -22.98
N LEU A 777 -17.67 9.40 -21.90
CA LEU A 777 -17.41 10.86 -21.94
C LEU A 777 -15.99 11.20 -22.39
N CYS A 778 -15.00 10.37 -22.06
CA CYS A 778 -13.63 10.56 -22.52
C CYS A 778 -13.46 10.27 -24.02
N LEU A 779 -14.23 9.32 -24.57
CA LEU A 779 -14.17 8.93 -25.99
C LEU A 779 -14.90 9.91 -26.94
N GLN A 780 -15.86 10.69 -26.45
CA GLN A 780 -16.73 11.53 -27.29
C GLN A 780 -16.00 12.45 -28.27
N HIS A 781 -14.84 12.99 -27.88
CA HIS A 781 -14.06 13.89 -28.73
C HIS A 781 -13.53 13.20 -30.02
N LEU A 782 -13.50 11.87 -30.07
CA LEU A 782 -13.05 11.06 -31.20
C LEU A 782 -14.19 10.60 -32.12
N LEU A 783 -15.44 10.61 -31.64
CA LEU A 783 -16.59 10.10 -32.39
C LEU A 783 -16.96 11.06 -33.52
N HIS A 784 -17.22 10.51 -34.70
CA HIS A 784 -17.83 11.21 -35.84
C HIS A 784 -19.36 11.30 -35.65
N GLU A 785 -20.03 12.07 -36.51
CA GLU A 785 -21.46 12.41 -36.37
C GLU A 785 -22.37 11.18 -36.26
N GLU A 786 -22.22 10.18 -37.14
CA GLU A 786 -23.04 8.96 -37.14
C GLU A 786 -22.89 8.15 -35.85
N ALA A 787 -21.65 7.84 -35.44
CA ALA A 787 -21.40 7.14 -34.18
C ALA A 787 -21.89 7.95 -32.96
N ALA A 788 -21.79 9.27 -32.99
CA ALA A 788 -22.33 10.14 -31.94
C ALA A 788 -23.87 10.11 -31.92
N GLY A 789 -24.52 10.06 -33.08
CA GLY A 789 -25.97 9.88 -33.21
C GLY A 789 -26.45 8.56 -32.60
N ASN A 790 -25.76 7.46 -32.89
CA ASN A 790 -26.05 6.14 -32.32
C ASN A 790 -25.90 6.14 -30.78
N LEU A 791 -24.85 6.80 -30.26
CA LEU A 791 -24.67 6.97 -28.82
C LEU A 791 -25.79 7.83 -28.21
N LEU A 792 -26.20 8.91 -28.88
CA LEU A 792 -27.26 9.79 -28.43
C LEU A 792 -28.62 9.06 -28.33
N GLU A 793 -28.94 8.23 -29.32
CA GLU A 793 -30.14 7.39 -29.27
C GLU A 793 -30.11 6.39 -28.10
N ALA A 794 -28.95 5.79 -27.83
CA ALA A 794 -28.77 4.91 -26.68
C ALA A 794 -28.97 5.65 -25.35
N VAL A 795 -28.50 6.90 -25.25
CA VAL A 795 -28.71 7.76 -24.07
C VAL A 795 -30.19 8.09 -23.88
N TYR A 796 -30.89 8.50 -24.94
CA TYR A 796 -32.33 8.77 -24.88
C TYR A 796 -33.12 7.55 -24.43
N THR A 797 -32.77 6.38 -24.96
CA THR A 797 -33.40 5.11 -24.57
C THR A 797 -33.15 4.81 -23.09
N SER A 798 -31.91 4.96 -22.61
CA SER A 798 -31.56 4.73 -21.19
C SER A 798 -32.28 5.68 -20.24
N LEU A 799 -32.39 6.97 -20.59
CA LEU A 799 -33.11 7.97 -19.80
C LEU A 799 -34.62 7.73 -19.78
N ALA A 800 -35.19 7.26 -20.89
CA ALA A 800 -36.61 6.91 -20.97
C ALA A 800 -36.93 5.66 -20.14
N ASP A 801 -36.15 4.60 -20.33
CA ASP A 801 -36.47 3.25 -19.85
C ASP A 801 -36.12 3.02 -18.37
N GLU A 802 -35.07 3.66 -17.85
CA GLU A 802 -34.53 3.37 -16.52
C GLU A 802 -34.59 4.56 -15.57
N SER A 803 -34.96 4.30 -14.30
CA SER A 803 -34.78 5.26 -13.21
C SER A 803 -33.36 5.17 -12.66
N GLN A 804 -32.41 5.77 -13.38
CA GLN A 804 -30.99 5.79 -12.99
C GLN A 804 -30.75 6.51 -11.66
N GLN A 805 -29.67 6.12 -10.97
CA GLN A 805 -29.16 6.89 -9.83
C GLN A 805 -28.71 8.29 -10.28
N PRO A 806 -28.82 9.33 -9.42
CA PRO A 806 -28.60 10.73 -9.81
C PRO A 806 -27.26 10.99 -10.52
N SER A 807 -26.16 10.39 -10.08
CA SER A 807 -24.84 10.61 -10.71
C SER A 807 -24.77 10.02 -12.12
N VAL A 808 -25.30 8.81 -12.33
CA VAL A 808 -25.35 8.16 -13.66
C VAL A 808 -26.28 8.94 -14.59
N ARG A 809 -27.44 9.37 -14.09
CA ARG A 809 -28.38 10.23 -14.83
C ARG A 809 -27.71 11.52 -15.31
N THR A 810 -26.94 12.15 -14.44
CA THR A 810 -26.20 13.38 -14.77
C THR A 810 -25.13 13.12 -15.85
N LEU A 811 -24.42 11.99 -15.82
CA LEU A 811 -23.43 11.62 -16.84
C LEU A 811 -24.09 11.37 -18.22
N LEU A 812 -25.29 10.77 -18.24
CA LEU A 812 -26.11 10.59 -19.45
C LEU A 812 -26.54 11.94 -20.02
N GLU A 813 -27.11 12.82 -19.19
CA GLU A 813 -27.54 14.16 -19.58
C GLU A 813 -26.35 14.97 -20.14
N PHE A 814 -25.19 14.97 -19.47
CA PHE A 814 -23.98 15.62 -19.97
C PHE A 814 -23.49 15.02 -21.29
N THR A 815 -23.60 13.70 -21.47
CA THR A 815 -23.26 13.06 -22.73
C THR A 815 -24.13 13.58 -23.87
N ALA A 816 -25.45 13.64 -23.67
CA ALA A 816 -26.37 14.17 -24.66
C ALA A 816 -26.07 15.64 -25.00
N VAL A 817 -25.88 16.49 -23.98
CA VAL A 817 -25.56 17.91 -24.17
C VAL A 817 -24.28 18.10 -24.98
N ARG A 818 -23.19 17.38 -24.65
CA ARG A 818 -21.91 17.50 -25.36
C ARG A 818 -22.00 17.05 -26.83
N ILE A 819 -22.77 16.00 -27.11
CA ILE A 819 -23.00 15.55 -28.50
C ILE A 819 -23.77 16.62 -29.28
N LEU A 820 -24.87 17.15 -28.71
CA LEU A 820 -25.70 18.16 -29.34
C LEU A 820 -24.97 19.50 -29.54
N LEU A 821 -24.03 19.86 -28.66
CA LEU A 821 -23.17 21.04 -28.84
C LEU A 821 -22.18 20.86 -30.00
N ARG A 822 -21.73 19.64 -30.25
CA ARG A 822 -20.77 19.35 -31.31
C ARG A 822 -21.44 19.19 -32.68
N TYR A 823 -22.60 18.54 -32.72
CA TYR A 823 -23.31 18.17 -33.94
C TYR A 823 -24.72 18.78 -33.94
N HIS A 824 -24.84 19.99 -34.47
CA HIS A 824 -26.08 20.77 -34.50
C HIS A 824 -27.21 20.08 -35.28
N GLN A 825 -26.85 19.26 -36.28
CA GLN A 825 -27.77 18.47 -37.09
C GLN A 825 -28.62 17.53 -36.23
N LEU A 826 -28.09 17.05 -35.10
CA LEU A 826 -28.77 16.11 -34.21
C LEU A 826 -29.84 16.79 -33.32
N HIS A 827 -29.94 18.12 -33.29
CA HIS A 827 -30.96 18.84 -32.51
C HIS A 827 -32.39 18.42 -32.86
N VAL A 828 -32.62 18.03 -34.12
CA VAL A 828 -33.92 17.58 -34.61
C VAL A 828 -34.42 16.31 -33.90
N THR A 829 -33.52 15.52 -33.32
CA THR A 829 -33.86 14.25 -32.65
C THR A 829 -34.41 14.43 -31.24
N LEU A 830 -34.19 15.60 -30.62
CA LEU A 830 -34.41 15.83 -29.20
C LEU A 830 -35.89 15.87 -28.80
N ILE A 831 -36.72 16.58 -29.56
CA ILE A 831 -38.17 16.67 -29.33
C ILE A 831 -38.87 15.32 -29.53
N PRO A 832 -38.66 14.61 -30.67
CA PRO A 832 -39.22 13.26 -30.84
C PRO A 832 -38.80 12.29 -29.74
N ALA A 833 -37.56 12.37 -29.27
CA ALA A 833 -37.07 11.54 -28.17
C ALA A 833 -37.77 11.88 -26.84
N MET A 834 -37.97 13.17 -26.55
CA MET A 834 -38.70 13.63 -25.36
C MET A 834 -40.16 13.15 -25.37
N GLN A 835 -40.86 13.26 -26.51
CA GLN A 835 -42.24 12.79 -26.67
C GLN A 835 -42.35 11.28 -26.44
N LYS A 836 -41.46 10.50 -27.07
CA LYS A 836 -41.37 9.04 -26.87
C LYS A 836 -41.08 8.69 -25.41
N ALA A 837 -40.27 9.50 -24.72
CA ALA A 837 -39.92 9.29 -23.31
C ALA A 837 -41.09 9.61 -22.37
N SER A 838 -41.91 10.64 -22.66
CA SER A 838 -43.13 10.90 -21.89
C SER A 838 -44.12 9.75 -21.93
N ASP A 839 -44.30 9.14 -23.10
CA ASP A 839 -45.25 8.03 -23.28
C ASP A 839 -44.84 6.81 -22.45
N LYS A 840 -43.53 6.57 -22.33
CA LYS A 840 -43.00 5.48 -21.51
C LYS A 840 -42.99 5.78 -20.02
N ARG A 841 -42.48 6.95 -19.63
CA ARG A 841 -42.25 7.33 -18.24
C ARG A 841 -42.24 8.85 -18.09
N VAL A 842 -43.34 9.40 -17.57
CA VAL A 842 -43.49 10.84 -17.32
C VAL A 842 -42.31 11.45 -16.52
N GLY A 843 -41.79 10.73 -15.52
CA GLY A 843 -40.65 11.21 -14.73
C GLY A 843 -39.33 11.37 -15.51
N SER A 844 -39.22 10.81 -16.72
CA SER A 844 -38.03 10.96 -17.59
C SER A 844 -37.92 12.36 -18.20
N ILE A 845 -39.04 13.08 -18.31
CA ILE A 845 -39.09 14.44 -18.86
C ILE A 845 -38.13 15.39 -18.17
N CYS A 846 -37.90 15.23 -16.86
CA CYS A 846 -36.95 16.05 -16.11
C CYS A 846 -35.55 16.06 -16.75
N SER A 847 -35.09 14.91 -17.27
CA SER A 847 -33.77 14.79 -17.91
C SER A 847 -33.73 15.45 -19.28
N PHE A 848 -34.78 15.32 -20.09
CA PHE A 848 -34.86 15.98 -21.39
C PHE A 848 -34.93 17.51 -21.25
N VAL A 849 -35.73 18.00 -20.29
CA VAL A 849 -35.77 19.43 -19.94
C VAL A 849 -34.39 19.91 -19.48
N ALA A 850 -33.70 19.15 -18.62
CA ALA A 850 -32.34 19.48 -18.19
C ALA A 850 -31.35 19.55 -19.38
N ILE A 851 -31.38 18.57 -20.28
CA ILE A 851 -30.55 18.56 -21.50
C ILE A 851 -30.79 19.82 -22.33
N ILE A 852 -32.05 20.17 -22.57
CA ILE A 852 -32.42 21.34 -23.39
C ILE A 852 -31.95 22.64 -22.73
N VAL A 853 -32.19 22.79 -21.43
CA VAL A 853 -31.74 23.97 -20.67
C VAL A 853 -30.23 24.10 -20.71
N HIS A 854 -29.48 23.03 -20.45
CA HIS A 854 -28.01 23.07 -20.49
C HIS A 854 -27.45 23.29 -21.89
N LEU A 855 -28.11 22.76 -22.93
CA LEU A 855 -27.78 23.02 -24.32
C LEU A 855 -27.97 24.50 -24.66
N CYS A 856 -29.15 25.07 -24.39
CA CYS A 856 -29.44 26.50 -24.58
C CYS A 856 -28.47 27.40 -23.82
N ALA A 857 -28.12 27.04 -22.58
CA ALA A 857 -27.18 27.80 -21.76
C ALA A 857 -25.75 27.84 -22.34
N SER A 858 -25.42 26.89 -23.22
CA SER A 858 -24.06 26.69 -23.73
C SER A 858 -23.90 27.03 -25.22
N LEU A 859 -24.99 27.31 -25.94
CA LEU A 859 -24.99 27.69 -27.35
C LEU A 859 -24.79 29.20 -27.54
N GLY A 860 -24.34 29.60 -28.74
CA GLY A 860 -24.30 31.01 -29.15
C GLY A 860 -25.71 31.58 -29.33
N GLN A 861 -25.87 32.89 -29.08
CA GLN A 861 -27.17 33.60 -28.99
C GLN A 861 -28.13 33.29 -30.15
N GLU A 862 -27.65 33.33 -31.39
CA GLU A 862 -28.44 33.11 -32.62
C GLU A 862 -29.09 31.71 -32.69
N HIS A 863 -28.43 30.70 -32.14
CA HIS A 863 -28.93 29.32 -32.16
C HIS A 863 -29.94 29.06 -31.03
N VAL A 864 -29.85 29.81 -29.93
CA VAL A 864 -30.74 29.65 -28.77
C VAL A 864 -32.17 30.07 -29.11
N GLU A 865 -32.36 31.21 -29.78
CA GLU A 865 -33.70 31.68 -30.16
C GLU A 865 -34.45 30.64 -31.03
N THR A 866 -33.75 30.09 -32.02
CA THR A 866 -34.30 29.06 -32.92
C THR A 866 -34.69 27.77 -32.17
N LEU A 867 -33.88 27.37 -31.19
CA LEU A 867 -34.16 26.18 -30.39
C LEU A 867 -35.31 26.41 -29.42
N LEU A 868 -35.39 27.57 -28.78
CA LEU A 868 -36.48 27.96 -27.88
C LEU A 868 -37.83 27.95 -28.59
N LEU A 869 -37.90 28.48 -29.82
CA LEU A 869 -39.14 28.47 -30.62
C LEU A 869 -39.68 27.05 -30.89
N LYS A 870 -38.80 26.05 -30.98
CA LYS A 870 -39.19 24.63 -31.15
C LYS A 870 -39.51 23.95 -29.82
N PHE A 871 -38.79 24.30 -28.76
CA PHE A 871 -38.88 23.65 -27.46
C PHE A 871 -40.06 24.13 -26.61
N LEU A 872 -40.33 25.44 -26.58
CA LEU A 872 -41.35 26.03 -25.73
C LEU A 872 -42.75 25.44 -25.94
N PRO A 873 -43.23 25.19 -27.18
CA PRO A 873 -44.51 24.49 -27.40
C PRO A 873 -44.60 23.14 -26.68
N GLU A 874 -43.51 22.37 -26.69
CA GLU A 874 -43.44 21.03 -26.09
C GLU A 874 -43.26 21.10 -24.56
N LEU A 875 -42.68 22.18 -24.03
CA LEU A 875 -42.45 22.36 -22.59
C LEU A 875 -43.71 22.80 -21.84
N LEU A 876 -44.54 23.66 -22.46
CA LEU A 876 -45.68 24.31 -21.80
C LEU A 876 -46.65 23.32 -21.12
N PRO A 877 -47.06 22.20 -21.73
CA PRO A 877 -47.95 21.24 -21.09
C PRO A 877 -47.38 20.68 -19.77
N TRP A 878 -46.06 20.55 -19.68
CA TRP A 878 -45.39 20.03 -18.48
C TRP A 878 -45.38 21.02 -17.32
N SER A 879 -45.39 22.33 -17.61
CA SER A 879 -45.45 23.39 -16.57
C SER A 879 -46.73 23.38 -15.74
N MET A 880 -47.77 22.71 -16.23
CA MET A 880 -49.06 22.50 -15.55
C MET A 880 -49.36 21.01 -15.32
N GLY A 881 -48.38 20.14 -15.54
CA GLY A 881 -48.55 18.69 -15.45
C GLY A 881 -48.81 18.19 -14.03
N GLN A 882 -49.43 17.01 -13.92
CA GLN A 882 -49.71 16.35 -12.63
C GLN A 882 -48.44 15.86 -11.91
N HIS A 883 -47.39 15.50 -12.65
CA HIS A 883 -46.15 14.97 -12.08
C HIS A 883 -45.27 16.08 -11.51
N PHE A 884 -45.22 16.18 -10.18
CA PHE A 884 -44.56 17.26 -9.45
C PHE A 884 -43.15 17.62 -9.96
N ASN A 885 -42.22 16.65 -10.05
CA ASN A 885 -40.86 16.95 -10.48
C ASN A 885 -40.79 17.46 -11.93
N ALA A 886 -41.62 16.92 -12.82
CA ALA A 886 -41.60 17.32 -14.23
C ALA A 886 -42.14 18.75 -14.37
N ARG A 887 -43.17 19.07 -13.58
CA ARG A 887 -43.72 20.42 -13.45
C ARG A 887 -42.69 21.43 -12.97
N VAL A 888 -41.99 21.13 -11.87
CA VAL A 888 -40.96 22.03 -11.32
C VAL A 888 -39.83 22.25 -12.33
N TYR A 889 -39.32 21.19 -12.98
CA TYR A 889 -38.28 21.32 -14.00
C TYR A 889 -38.75 22.19 -15.17
N ALA A 890 -39.98 22.00 -15.65
CA ALA A 890 -40.55 22.78 -16.74
C ALA A 890 -40.75 24.26 -16.37
N GLN A 891 -41.25 24.54 -15.17
CA GLN A 891 -41.42 25.90 -14.66
C GLN A 891 -40.07 26.63 -14.52
N VAL A 892 -39.04 25.95 -14.00
CA VAL A 892 -37.68 26.50 -13.92
C VAL A 892 -37.14 26.78 -15.33
N ALA A 893 -37.31 25.84 -16.26
CA ALA A 893 -36.88 26.01 -17.65
C ALA A 893 -37.57 27.19 -18.36
N LEU A 894 -38.88 27.42 -18.11
CA LEU A 894 -39.60 28.60 -18.59
C LEU A 894 -39.03 29.89 -18.01
N SER A 895 -38.70 29.92 -16.72
CA SER A 895 -38.07 31.11 -16.11
C SER A 895 -36.71 31.42 -16.74
N MET A 896 -35.92 30.38 -17.07
CA MET A 896 -34.63 30.54 -17.72
C MET A 896 -34.79 31.02 -19.15
N ALA A 897 -35.75 30.49 -19.90
CA ALA A 897 -36.10 30.96 -21.25
C ALA A 897 -36.51 32.43 -21.23
N ALA A 898 -37.39 32.84 -20.31
CA ALA A 898 -37.80 34.24 -20.13
C ALA A 898 -36.60 35.17 -19.88
N ARG A 899 -35.69 34.74 -18.99
CA ARG A 899 -34.46 35.49 -18.68
C ARG A 899 -33.56 35.63 -19.91
N TRP A 900 -33.32 34.55 -20.66
CA TRP A 900 -32.51 34.60 -21.87
C TRP A 900 -33.15 35.44 -22.97
N SER A 901 -34.46 35.33 -23.17
CA SER A 901 -35.20 36.15 -24.13
C SER A 901 -35.05 37.64 -23.83
N THR A 902 -35.09 38.03 -22.56
CA THR A 902 -34.88 39.42 -22.13
C THR A 902 -33.42 39.85 -22.28
N GLN A 903 -32.48 39.01 -21.80
CA GLN A 903 -31.05 39.29 -21.80
C GLN A 903 -30.46 39.43 -23.21
N PHE A 904 -30.91 38.62 -24.15
CA PHE A 904 -30.38 38.55 -25.52
C PHE A 904 -31.30 39.17 -26.57
N ALA A 905 -32.40 39.82 -26.15
CA ALA A 905 -33.38 40.46 -27.03
C ALA A 905 -33.92 39.55 -28.15
N PHE A 906 -34.39 38.35 -27.78
CA PHE A 906 -35.02 37.40 -28.72
C PHE A 906 -36.44 37.85 -29.09
N GLU A 907 -36.54 38.76 -30.05
CA GLU A 907 -37.79 39.43 -30.46
C GLU A 907 -38.91 38.44 -30.80
N LYS A 908 -38.62 37.35 -31.52
CA LYS A 908 -39.64 36.38 -31.95
C LYS A 908 -40.18 35.56 -30.78
N VAL A 909 -39.30 35.18 -29.85
CA VAL A 909 -39.71 34.43 -28.66
C VAL A 909 -40.49 35.32 -27.70
N GLN A 910 -40.10 36.59 -27.56
CA GLN A 910 -40.84 37.56 -26.76
C GLN A 910 -42.23 37.82 -27.35
N GLU A 911 -42.34 38.03 -28.66
CA GLU A 911 -43.63 38.25 -29.33
C GLU A 911 -44.64 37.13 -29.05
N ILE A 912 -44.19 35.87 -29.10
CA ILE A 912 -45.07 34.71 -28.95
C ILE A 912 -45.34 34.36 -27.47
N TYR A 913 -44.36 34.51 -26.57
CA TYR A 913 -44.42 33.95 -25.21
C TYR A 913 -44.37 34.98 -24.07
N CYS A 914 -44.36 36.29 -24.34
CA CYS A 914 -44.27 37.34 -23.30
C CYS A 914 -45.33 37.17 -22.20
N SER A 915 -46.58 36.90 -22.56
CA SER A 915 -47.69 36.71 -21.60
C SER A 915 -47.46 35.51 -20.67
N VAL A 916 -46.89 34.42 -21.19
CA VAL A 916 -46.56 33.23 -20.41
C VAL A 916 -45.39 33.50 -19.46
N PHE A 917 -44.37 34.21 -19.93
CA PHE A 917 -43.20 34.57 -19.12
C PHE A 917 -43.55 35.49 -17.95
N LEU A 918 -44.50 36.42 -18.13
CA LEU A 918 -45.01 37.28 -17.07
C LEU A 918 -45.69 36.48 -15.95
N VAL A 919 -46.43 35.43 -16.27
CA VAL A 919 -47.07 34.57 -15.25
C VAL A 919 -46.04 33.68 -14.54
N ALA A 920 -45.10 33.08 -15.29
CA ALA A 920 -44.09 32.18 -14.72
C ALA A 920 -43.08 32.88 -13.78
N THR A 921 -42.82 34.18 -13.98
CA THR A 921 -41.91 34.99 -13.15
C THR A 921 -42.56 35.50 -11.86
N VAL A 922 -43.89 35.69 -11.84
CA VAL A 922 -44.65 36.14 -10.66
C VAL A 922 -44.81 35.02 -9.62
N GLU A 923 -44.99 33.76 -10.03
CA GLU A 923 -45.14 32.63 -9.09
C GLU A 923 -43.82 32.20 -8.41
N HIS A 924 -42.66 32.38 -9.07
CA HIS A 924 -41.35 32.03 -8.47
C HIS A 924 -40.95 32.98 -7.31
N GLY A 925 -41.46 34.22 -7.30
CA GLY A 925 -41.27 35.16 -6.19
C GLY A 925 -41.95 34.72 -4.89
N ALA A 926 -43.03 33.94 -4.98
CA ALA A 926 -43.79 33.45 -3.82
C ALA A 926 -43.32 32.08 -3.31
N ALA A 927 -42.81 31.19 -4.19
CA ALA A 927 -42.42 29.83 -3.80
C ALA A 927 -41.06 29.73 -3.08
N PHE A 928 -40.12 30.63 -3.35
CA PHE A 928 -38.78 30.60 -2.73
C PHE A 928 -38.75 31.07 -1.26
N GLN A 929 -39.80 31.75 -0.78
CA GLN A 929 -39.89 32.15 0.63
C GLN A 929 -40.30 31.01 1.58
N CYS A 930 -40.73 29.84 1.09
CA CYS A 930 -41.27 28.77 1.95
C CYS A 930 -40.46 27.46 2.00
N GLN A 931 -39.28 27.34 1.36
CA GLN A 931 -38.46 26.09 1.41
C GLN A 931 -36.96 26.30 1.67
N GLY A 932 -36.62 27.30 2.50
CA GLY A 932 -35.27 27.48 3.02
C GLY A 932 -35.01 26.79 4.36
N LEU A 933 -35.27 25.47 4.49
CA LEU A 933 -34.85 24.70 5.67
C LEU A 933 -34.36 23.31 5.26
N CYS A 934 -33.04 23.19 5.10
CA CYS A 934 -32.30 21.94 5.26
C CYS A 934 -31.07 22.26 6.15
N PRO A 935 -30.72 21.41 7.14
CA PRO A 935 -29.88 21.80 8.26
C PRO A 935 -28.39 21.71 7.91
N GLY A 936 -27.63 22.75 8.25
CA GLY A 936 -26.16 22.70 8.21
C GLY A 936 -25.47 23.90 7.58
N CYS A 937 -25.81 25.12 7.99
CA CYS A 937 -24.89 26.25 7.91
C CYS A 937 -25.26 27.28 8.98
N SER A 938 -24.40 27.39 9.98
CA SER A 938 -24.45 28.39 11.04
C SER A 938 -23.97 29.74 10.52
N VAL A 939 -24.86 30.71 10.36
CA VAL A 939 -24.50 32.13 10.33
C VAL A 939 -25.54 32.95 11.09
N HIS A 940 -25.05 33.87 11.91
CA HIS A 940 -25.74 34.67 12.91
C HIS A 940 -26.92 35.55 12.41
N GLY A 941 -27.98 35.57 13.23
CA GLY A 941 -28.74 36.73 13.71
C GLY A 941 -29.15 37.85 12.74
N CYS A 942 -30.44 37.95 12.45
CA CYS A 942 -31.19 39.20 12.64
C CYS A 942 -32.72 38.96 12.65
N SER A 943 -33.41 39.90 13.28
CA SER A 943 -34.74 39.89 13.89
C SER A 943 -35.93 40.24 12.98
N MET A 944 -37.12 39.72 13.35
CA MET A 944 -38.48 40.30 13.22
C MET A 944 -39.00 40.57 11.79
N GLU A 945 -40.29 40.55 11.44
CA GLU A 945 -41.56 40.71 12.15
C GLU A 945 -42.73 40.20 11.27
N HIS A 946 -43.90 40.05 11.87
CA HIS A 946 -45.20 39.61 11.31
C HIS A 946 -45.64 40.29 10.00
N THR A 947 -46.55 39.66 9.23
CA THR A 947 -47.99 40.04 9.08
C THR A 947 -48.66 39.47 7.81
N VAL A 948 -49.60 38.53 8.04
CA VAL A 948 -50.96 38.33 7.46
C VAL A 948 -51.20 38.11 5.95
N CYS A 949 -51.96 37.04 5.72
CA CYS A 949 -52.73 36.56 4.56
C CYS A 949 -53.39 37.60 3.63
N VAL A 950 -53.51 37.25 2.34
CA VAL A 950 -54.78 36.79 1.71
C VAL A 950 -54.46 35.65 0.76
#